data_AF-A0A015KBT9-F1
#
_entry.id   AF-A0A015KBT9-F1
#
_cell.length_a   1.000
_cell.length_b   1.000
_cell.length_c   1.000
_cell.angle_alpha   90.00
_cell.angle_beta   90.00
_cell.angle_gamma   90.00
#
_symmetry.space_group_name_H-M   'P 1'
#
loop_
_entity.id
_entity.type
_entity.pdbx_description
1 polymer ?
#
loop_
_entity_poly.entity_id
_entity_poly.type
_entity_poly.pdbx_seq_one_letter_code
_entity_poly.pdbx_strand_id
1 'polypeptide(L)'
;MSEENILNNYLVGRSILSFLINKHNKHGIFKTSDYDLNLKKRKAKYKGFKNILCEECNENIDKQGCYCVNCYKNETEIYKRNHMRYGLNFGIFKTLDYDLNLKERRKKYYDHDYILCEECNLEIDKRYYYCKHCYDRDAICTQNTFKVGIFKTSDYDLNLKERKVKYEDFRVILCEECGQEIYKHCYYCTICYKKHGINEKNHMKYGSNFGIFTVNNYLLLNWNERQVKFKCFDVVLCGKCNIKIDKLYYYCVRCFNHEAENHRKYNFKVGVFKTSDYDLNLKKRKAKYKDFKNILCEECDKKFDKECYYCIDCYKNEPECYKQNHMKYGLNFGIYKTLDYDLNLKERRKKFYDYDYILCEKCNQVIDKRYYYCKYCYDTDDDEIHINYEFKVGIFKTLDYDLNLKERKVKYDNYDQIICGECKQGIAKHYYYCLVCYNIKTDINEQSHMKYGLNFGIFKITDYDLNLEKRKTKYKNFKIILCEKCNQEIDNQYYCKNCFVKETNYSKKFRMKCVFKTGILETSDYDLNVKERQAKFESYDIIKCEKCNYEINNFYNYRCDECYSKADKYERKRMTFGICKYCSEINAECGCLYSLNQLLKEFKNFNESKVNGNAITMTISDYDLNEDDRRAKYKDYNHILCEKCNKMFTYNYCHDCVAEKKQKLKKLQTELQIYENFYNKLYDRITNKLKISEELQLIIRNNEYIYSKIKRFEGTYLQIKIVIEYIMSIKRELIRIKQVPEICFHNARSYCVCYNMETDINEKNRMEFGKCKECLRIHEDLNGCLSCNPKRFQRDFNKWTSGNEVIDRLIQNNQLVARRYGILEWIPYDKFTNVNYVAEGGFAKVYSATWIDGQIKRWSQLSDSWRRNGSTTIALKVLNNSENISEDLLNELKFFNEVSGHMCVIKCFGITQDPVTYDYALVLQYMENGDLRKYLKRTANIITWDQRLNKIYDICLALNNIHVHGLIHKDLHPGNIFIDSTFAYIGDFGFCMPANENLSNSTNKNIYGVMSYMAPEILRGKPHTLASDVYSLGVILNEIITVIPPFNNQPHDQYLALDICRGLRPNIKAETPYSLKELIEKCWNANPEDRPASKEILYLLSDKLSEYKKMPIRLSYNLNESNELQSHPQAIYKSRLLNFQNLPEPINCPNHQEFVSSRHIMKIQTGQVNTLHSDGCSDCIIDGTQV
;
A
#
# COMPACT_ATOMS: atom_id res chain seq x y z
N MET A 1 -44.87 -61.14 -34.74
CA MET A 1 -45.23 -62.19 -33.77
C MET A 1 -44.10 -62.32 -32.75
N SER A 2 -44.44 -62.01 -31.50
CA SER A 2 -43.92 -62.52 -30.22
C SER A 2 -42.42 -62.62 -29.95
N GLU A 3 -42.04 -61.97 -28.84
CA GLU A 3 -40.74 -61.81 -28.19
C GLU A 3 -40.04 -63.08 -27.66
N GLU A 4 -40.50 -64.29 -27.94
CA GLU A 4 -39.97 -65.48 -27.26
C GLU A 4 -38.86 -66.26 -28.00
N ASN A 5 -38.50 -65.88 -29.23
CA ASN A 5 -37.43 -66.57 -29.98
C ASN A 5 -36.03 -65.92 -29.89
N ILE A 6 -35.86 -64.86 -29.11
CA ILE A 6 -34.56 -64.16 -28.93
C ILE A 6 -33.75 -64.72 -27.75
N LEU A 7 -34.32 -65.55 -26.86
CA LEU A 7 -33.65 -65.89 -25.60
C LEU A 7 -32.73 -67.12 -25.62
N ASN A 8 -32.89 -68.07 -26.55
CA ASN A 8 -32.32 -69.41 -26.34
C ASN A 8 -31.05 -69.79 -27.13
N ASN A 9 -30.58 -68.98 -28.10
CA ASN A 9 -29.33 -69.29 -28.83
C ASN A 9 -28.12 -68.40 -28.50
N TYR A 10 -28.25 -67.44 -27.57
CA TYR A 10 -27.10 -66.69 -27.05
C TYR A 10 -26.38 -67.39 -25.87
N LEU A 11 -26.76 -68.64 -25.55
CA LEU A 11 -26.21 -69.44 -24.46
C LEU A 11 -25.04 -70.37 -24.83
N VAL A 12 -24.65 -70.49 -26.10
CA VAL A 12 -23.52 -71.34 -26.53
C VAL A 12 -22.28 -70.52 -26.97
N GLY A 13 -22.41 -69.22 -27.23
CA GLY A 13 -21.30 -68.37 -27.71
C GLY A 13 -20.37 -67.78 -26.64
N ARG A 14 -20.57 -68.10 -25.35
CA ARG A 14 -19.84 -67.46 -24.24
C ARG A 14 -18.52 -68.14 -23.83
N SER A 15 -18.15 -69.29 -24.38
CA SER A 15 -16.95 -70.01 -23.93
C SER A 15 -15.69 -69.85 -24.80
N ILE A 16 -15.78 -69.29 -26.02
CA ILE A 16 -14.64 -69.25 -26.95
C ILE A 16 -13.98 -67.87 -27.06
N LEU A 17 -14.67 -66.78 -26.71
CA LEU A 17 -14.11 -65.42 -26.83
C LEU A 17 -13.31 -64.95 -25.60
N SER A 18 -13.28 -65.69 -24.49
CA SER A 18 -12.43 -65.34 -23.33
C SER A 18 -10.97 -65.77 -23.50
N PHE A 19 -10.65 -66.59 -24.51
CA PHE A 19 -9.32 -67.19 -24.66
C PHE A 19 -8.38 -66.45 -25.63
N LEU A 20 -8.84 -65.44 -26.41
CA LEU A 20 -8.04 -64.89 -27.51
C LEU A 20 -7.81 -63.36 -27.54
N ILE A 21 -8.19 -62.58 -26.52
CA ILE A 21 -7.82 -61.15 -26.45
C ILE A 21 -7.03 -60.85 -25.17
N ASN A 22 -5.74 -61.24 -25.14
CA ASN A 22 -4.78 -60.68 -24.18
C ASN A 22 -3.32 -60.85 -24.65
N LYS A 23 -2.89 -60.00 -25.58
CA LYS A 23 -1.49 -59.57 -25.69
C LYS A 23 -1.49 -58.03 -25.64
N HIS A 24 -0.85 -57.48 -24.60
CA HIS A 24 -0.60 -56.05 -24.30
C HIS A 24 -1.42 -55.30 -23.22
N ASN A 25 -2.12 -55.97 -22.31
CA ASN A 25 -2.54 -55.33 -21.04
C ASN A 25 -2.14 -56.17 -19.82
N LYS A 26 -1.27 -55.63 -18.94
CA LYS A 26 -0.96 -56.25 -17.64
C LYS A 26 -2.20 -56.18 -16.75
N HIS A 27 -2.96 -57.27 -16.70
CA HIS A 27 -4.04 -57.48 -15.73
C HIS A 27 -3.45 -58.12 -14.47
N GLY A 28 -3.82 -57.61 -13.29
CA GLY A 28 -3.39 -58.15 -12.01
C GLY A 28 -4.48 -59.05 -11.41
N ILE A 29 -4.09 -60.09 -10.67
CA ILE A 29 -5.01 -60.87 -9.84
C ILE A 29 -4.66 -60.56 -8.39
N PHE A 30 -5.64 -60.09 -7.62
CA PHE A 30 -5.55 -59.87 -6.19
C PHE A 30 -5.87 -61.18 -5.47
N LYS A 31 -4.85 -61.75 -4.81
CA LYS A 31 -4.98 -63.03 -4.12
C LYS A 31 -5.47 -62.84 -2.70
N THR A 32 -6.15 -63.82 -2.13
CA THR A 32 -6.54 -63.88 -0.72
C THR A 32 -5.34 -63.71 0.21
N SER A 33 -4.22 -64.38 -0.12
CA SER A 33 -2.92 -64.20 0.56
C SER A 33 -2.37 -62.77 0.52
N ASP A 34 -2.88 -61.88 -0.35
CA ASP A 34 -2.48 -60.48 -0.33
C ASP A 34 -3.06 -59.68 0.84
N TYR A 35 -4.09 -60.20 1.50
CA TYR A 35 -4.58 -59.60 2.74
C TYR A 35 -3.55 -59.67 3.87
N ASP A 36 -2.64 -60.64 3.84
CA ASP A 36 -1.56 -60.76 4.84
C ASP A 36 -0.52 -59.61 4.71
N LEU A 37 -0.49 -58.94 3.56
CA LEU A 37 0.33 -57.74 3.35
C LEU A 37 -0.34 -56.50 3.94
N ASN A 38 0.43 -55.68 4.65
CA ASN A 38 -0.07 -54.36 5.06
C ASN A 38 -0.39 -53.48 3.84
N LEU A 39 -1.27 -52.49 4.04
CA LEU A 39 -1.80 -51.64 2.97
C LEU A 39 -0.72 -50.98 2.11
N LYS A 40 0.41 -50.58 2.71
CA LYS A 40 1.55 -49.96 2.02
C LYS A 40 2.22 -50.94 1.05
N LYS A 41 2.43 -52.19 1.48
CA LYS A 41 2.99 -53.27 0.64
C LYS A 41 2.04 -53.67 -0.49
N ARG A 42 0.73 -53.75 -0.22
CA ARG A 42 -0.29 -54.04 -1.27
C ARG A 42 -0.32 -52.97 -2.36
N LYS A 43 -0.33 -51.69 -1.98
CA LYS A 43 -0.29 -50.56 -2.91
C LYS A 43 0.97 -50.58 -3.78
N ALA A 44 2.11 -50.97 -3.22
CA ALA A 44 3.34 -51.13 -3.98
C ALA A 44 3.26 -52.31 -4.96
N LYS A 45 2.75 -53.47 -4.52
CA LYS A 45 2.62 -54.69 -5.34
C LYS A 45 1.78 -54.45 -6.60
N TYR A 46 0.70 -53.71 -6.49
CA TYR A 46 -0.24 -53.46 -7.59
C TYR A 46 -0.06 -52.11 -8.29
N LYS A 47 1.03 -51.40 -8.01
CA LYS A 47 1.36 -50.12 -8.64
C LYS A 47 1.61 -50.34 -10.14
N GLY A 48 0.80 -49.70 -10.98
CA GLY A 48 0.94 -49.74 -12.45
C GLY A 48 0.08 -50.79 -13.18
N PHE A 49 -0.75 -51.58 -12.48
CA PHE A 49 -1.73 -52.46 -13.11
C PHE A 49 -2.98 -51.68 -13.52
N LYS A 50 -3.45 -51.87 -14.77
CA LYS A 50 -4.64 -51.17 -15.30
C LYS A 50 -5.94 -51.69 -14.69
N ASN A 51 -6.09 -53.00 -14.55
CA ASN A 51 -7.25 -53.65 -13.90
C ASN A 51 -6.75 -54.76 -12.97
N ILE A 52 -7.39 -54.92 -11.81
CA ILE A 52 -7.02 -55.91 -10.81
C ILE A 52 -8.29 -56.61 -10.32
N LEU A 53 -8.42 -57.90 -10.64
CA LEU A 53 -9.58 -58.71 -10.28
C LEU A 53 -9.29 -59.51 -9.00
N CYS A 54 -10.27 -59.59 -8.11
CA CYS A 54 -10.21 -60.44 -6.94
C CYS A 54 -10.34 -61.90 -7.35
N GLU A 55 -9.43 -62.76 -6.90
CA GLU A 55 -9.47 -64.19 -7.27
C GLU A 55 -10.73 -64.92 -6.79
N GLU A 56 -11.37 -64.46 -5.71
CA GLU A 56 -12.53 -65.15 -5.12
C GLU A 56 -13.86 -64.83 -5.79
N CYS A 57 -14.09 -63.56 -6.15
CA CYS A 57 -15.37 -63.12 -6.70
C CYS A 57 -15.29 -62.57 -8.12
N ASN A 58 -14.09 -62.53 -8.70
CA ASN A 58 -13.81 -62.04 -10.05
C ASN A 58 -14.24 -60.58 -10.32
N GLU A 59 -14.46 -59.81 -9.25
CA GLU A 59 -14.78 -58.38 -9.30
C GLU A 59 -13.53 -57.51 -9.18
N ASN A 60 -13.60 -56.28 -9.69
CA ASN A 60 -12.51 -55.32 -9.51
C ASN A 60 -12.35 -54.95 -8.03
N ILE A 61 -11.11 -54.98 -7.53
CA ILE A 61 -10.82 -54.51 -6.18
C ILE A 61 -10.90 -52.97 -6.11
N ASP A 62 -11.12 -52.43 -4.92
CA ASP A 62 -10.90 -51.00 -4.69
C ASP A 62 -9.40 -50.71 -4.80
N LYS A 63 -9.00 -49.92 -5.78
CA LYS A 63 -7.59 -49.55 -6.00
C LYS A 63 -7.06 -48.63 -4.90
N GLN A 64 -7.91 -47.80 -4.30
CA GLN A 64 -7.49 -46.86 -3.27
C GLN A 64 -7.31 -47.56 -1.91
N GLY A 65 -8.17 -48.52 -1.60
CA GLY A 65 -8.09 -49.41 -0.43
C GLY A 65 -7.23 -50.66 -0.63
N CYS A 66 -6.93 -51.05 -1.88
CA CYS A 66 -6.27 -52.32 -2.23
C CYS A 66 -6.88 -53.55 -1.52
N TYR A 67 -8.21 -53.67 -1.52
CA TYR A 67 -8.97 -54.83 -1.05
C TYR A 67 -10.22 -55.03 -1.91
N CYS A 68 -10.76 -56.26 -1.93
CA CYS A 68 -12.01 -56.52 -2.63
C CYS A 68 -13.21 -56.03 -1.80
N VAL A 69 -13.96 -55.05 -2.32
CA VAL A 69 -15.15 -54.51 -1.65
C VAL A 69 -16.24 -55.55 -1.50
N ASN A 70 -16.42 -56.43 -2.49
CA ASN A 70 -17.46 -57.45 -2.47
C ASN A 70 -17.18 -58.51 -1.40
N CYS A 71 -15.96 -59.09 -1.39
CA CYS A 71 -15.56 -60.03 -0.32
C CYS A 71 -15.58 -59.36 1.06
N TYR A 72 -15.14 -58.10 1.18
CA TYR A 72 -15.17 -57.37 2.45
C TYR A 72 -16.59 -57.17 3.01
N LYS A 73 -17.57 -56.88 2.13
CA LYS A 73 -18.98 -56.74 2.52
C LYS A 73 -19.60 -58.08 2.94
N ASN A 74 -19.20 -59.17 2.29
CA ASN A 74 -19.74 -60.50 2.54
C ASN A 74 -19.05 -61.23 3.72
N GLU A 75 -17.87 -60.79 4.15
CA GLU A 75 -17.16 -61.37 5.31
C GLU A 75 -17.87 -61.00 6.62
N THR A 76 -18.41 -61.98 7.34
CA THR A 76 -19.16 -61.77 8.59
C THR A 76 -18.27 -61.73 9.82
N GLU A 77 -17.06 -62.31 9.78
CA GLU A 77 -16.15 -62.27 10.91
C GLU A 77 -15.40 -60.94 10.98
N ILE A 78 -15.62 -60.19 12.06
CA ILE A 78 -15.05 -58.85 12.26
C ILE A 78 -13.52 -58.86 12.18
N TYR A 79 -12.87 -59.89 12.74
CA TYR A 79 -11.41 -60.00 12.70
C TYR A 79 -10.90 -60.21 11.26
N LYS A 80 -11.51 -61.11 10.48
CA LYS A 80 -11.18 -61.33 9.07
C LYS A 80 -11.48 -60.11 8.22
N ARG A 81 -12.62 -59.46 8.45
CA ARG A 81 -13.00 -58.21 7.77
C ARG A 81 -11.97 -57.10 8.03
N ASN A 82 -11.53 -56.91 9.28
CA ASN A 82 -10.50 -55.92 9.61
C ASN A 82 -9.13 -56.29 9.06
N HIS A 83 -8.76 -57.57 9.09
CA HIS A 83 -7.56 -58.10 8.46
C HIS A 83 -7.51 -57.76 6.97
N MET A 84 -8.63 -57.93 6.25
CA MET A 84 -8.72 -57.56 4.83
C MET A 84 -8.43 -56.07 4.57
N ARG A 85 -8.77 -55.18 5.52
CA ARG A 85 -8.59 -53.74 5.36
C ARG A 85 -7.22 -53.23 5.83
N TYR A 86 -6.68 -53.78 6.91
CA TYR A 86 -5.48 -53.24 7.59
C TYR A 86 -4.24 -54.15 7.50
N GLY A 87 -4.40 -55.41 7.10
CA GLY A 87 -3.34 -56.44 7.12
C GLY A 87 -3.19 -57.11 8.49
N LEU A 88 -2.17 -57.95 8.69
CA LEU A 88 -1.96 -58.71 9.95
C LEU A 88 -1.57 -57.85 11.16
N ASN A 89 -0.96 -56.68 10.94
CA ASN A 89 -0.33 -55.88 11.99
C ASN A 89 -1.24 -54.77 12.56
N PHE A 90 -2.42 -55.11 13.06
CA PHE A 90 -3.30 -54.17 13.79
C PHE A 90 -3.54 -54.63 15.24
N GLY A 91 -3.60 -53.67 16.16
CA GLY A 91 -3.87 -53.91 17.57
C GLY A 91 -5.34 -53.71 17.90
N ILE A 92 -5.84 -54.42 18.91
CA ILE A 92 -7.18 -54.19 19.48
C ILE A 92 -7.01 -53.53 20.85
N PHE A 93 -7.59 -52.34 21.00
CA PHE A 93 -7.64 -51.59 22.25
C PHE A 93 -8.83 -52.08 23.07
N LYS A 94 -8.52 -52.68 24.22
CA LYS A 94 -9.53 -53.30 25.09
C LYS A 94 -10.08 -52.29 26.10
N THR A 95 -11.27 -52.56 26.64
CA THR A 95 -11.92 -51.74 27.65
C THR A 95 -11.08 -51.68 28.94
N LEU A 96 -10.41 -52.77 29.30
CA LEU A 96 -9.44 -52.78 30.41
C LEU A 96 -8.19 -51.91 30.16
N ASP A 97 -7.90 -51.53 28.91
CA ASP A 97 -6.74 -50.67 28.61
C ASP A 97 -6.98 -49.20 28.97
N TYR A 98 -8.22 -48.82 29.31
CA TYR A 98 -8.49 -47.51 29.89
C TYR A 98 -7.85 -47.34 31.28
N ASP A 99 -7.63 -48.43 32.02
CA ASP A 99 -6.99 -48.42 33.34
C ASP A 99 -5.47 -48.19 33.25
N LEU A 100 -4.87 -48.41 32.07
CA LEU A 100 -3.47 -48.12 31.82
C LEU A 100 -3.24 -46.62 31.64
N ASN A 101 -2.14 -46.11 32.20
CA ASN A 101 -1.75 -44.73 31.96
C ASN A 101 -1.27 -44.53 30.50
N LEU A 102 -1.19 -43.29 30.05
CA LEU A 102 -0.87 -42.97 28.65
C LEU A 102 0.52 -43.51 28.22
N LYS A 103 1.48 -43.59 29.14
CA LYS A 103 2.83 -44.10 28.86
C LYS A 103 2.80 -45.61 28.62
N GLU A 104 2.01 -46.33 29.40
CA GLU A 104 1.80 -47.78 29.26
C GLU A 104 1.07 -48.13 27.96
N ARG A 105 -0.01 -47.39 27.63
CA ARG A 105 -0.73 -47.59 26.36
C ARG A 105 0.12 -47.32 25.14
N ARG A 106 0.96 -46.28 25.19
CA ARG A 106 1.94 -45.97 24.14
C ARG A 106 2.89 -47.13 23.92
N LYS A 107 3.44 -47.69 25.00
CA LYS A 107 4.34 -48.84 24.93
C LYS A 107 3.64 -50.08 24.38
N LYS A 108 2.39 -50.33 24.80
CA LYS A 108 1.61 -51.52 24.39
C LYS A 108 1.26 -51.52 22.90
N TYR A 109 0.93 -50.36 22.33
CA TYR A 109 0.44 -50.26 20.94
C TYR A 109 1.43 -49.59 19.98
N TYR A 110 2.69 -49.43 20.38
CA TYR A 110 3.70 -48.72 19.59
C TYR A 110 3.93 -49.36 18.21
N ASP A 111 4.10 -50.69 18.19
CA ASP A 111 4.54 -51.45 17.01
C ASP A 111 3.41 -51.88 16.06
N HIS A 112 2.15 -51.64 16.42
CA HIS A 112 1.00 -51.97 15.58
C HIS A 112 0.78 -50.86 14.55
N ASP A 113 0.55 -51.18 13.28
CA ASP A 113 0.34 -50.17 12.23
C ASP A 113 -0.97 -49.38 12.47
N TYR A 114 -2.02 -50.08 12.92
CA TYR A 114 -3.35 -49.54 13.23
C TYR A 114 -3.82 -50.05 14.60
N ILE A 115 -4.68 -49.29 15.28
CA ILE A 115 -5.29 -49.70 16.56
C ILE A 115 -6.80 -49.57 16.43
N LEU A 116 -7.56 -50.62 16.70
CA LEU A 116 -9.02 -50.61 16.64
C LEU A 116 -9.62 -50.73 18.04
N CYS A 117 -10.67 -49.99 18.34
CA CYS A 117 -11.39 -50.14 19.60
C CYS A 117 -12.23 -51.42 19.59
N GLU A 118 -12.15 -52.24 20.64
CA GLU A 118 -12.94 -53.48 20.70
C GLU A 118 -14.46 -53.22 20.72
N GLU A 119 -14.89 -52.15 21.38
CA GLU A 119 -16.30 -51.83 21.60
C GLU A 119 -17.00 -51.26 20.35
N CYS A 120 -16.36 -50.33 19.64
CA CYS A 120 -16.97 -49.65 18.50
C CYS A 120 -16.36 -50.02 17.15
N ASN A 121 -15.29 -50.83 17.14
CA ASN A 121 -14.54 -51.25 15.96
C ASN A 121 -14.02 -50.08 15.08
N LEU A 122 -13.93 -48.87 15.64
CA LEU A 122 -13.35 -47.70 14.98
C LEU A 122 -11.85 -47.62 15.25
N GLU A 123 -11.12 -47.06 14.28
CA GLU A 123 -9.69 -46.82 14.39
C GLU A 123 -9.40 -45.72 15.43
N ILE A 124 -8.48 -46.02 16.35
CA ILE A 124 -7.98 -45.11 17.37
C ILE A 124 -6.81 -44.32 16.80
N ASP A 125 -6.96 -43.00 16.83
CA ASP A 125 -5.88 -42.09 16.52
C ASP A 125 -4.75 -42.21 17.56
N LYS A 126 -3.56 -42.59 17.08
CA LYS A 126 -2.33 -42.76 17.87
C LYS A 126 -1.86 -41.48 18.57
N ARG A 127 -2.43 -40.30 18.30
CA ARG A 127 -2.16 -39.10 19.10
C ARG A 127 -2.73 -39.23 20.52
N TYR A 128 -3.84 -39.96 20.66
CA TYR A 128 -4.60 -40.03 21.91
C TYR A 128 -4.42 -41.37 22.64
N TYR A 129 -4.20 -42.47 21.93
CA TYR A 129 -4.12 -43.83 22.52
C TYR A 129 -5.34 -44.15 23.41
N TYR A 130 -6.53 -43.72 23.01
CA TYR A 130 -7.82 -44.21 23.52
C TYR A 130 -8.92 -43.95 22.49
N CYS A 131 -10.03 -44.69 22.59
CA CYS A 131 -11.17 -44.46 21.72
C CYS A 131 -11.98 -43.26 22.21
N LYS A 132 -11.84 -42.13 21.51
CA LYS A 132 -12.58 -40.91 21.81
C LYS A 132 -14.10 -41.13 21.82
N HIS A 133 -14.60 -41.93 20.88
CA HIS A 133 -16.04 -42.19 20.74
C HIS A 133 -16.62 -42.96 21.95
N CYS A 134 -15.88 -43.91 22.52
CA CYS A 134 -16.34 -44.65 23.70
C CYS A 134 -16.08 -43.86 24.99
N TYR A 135 -14.95 -43.15 25.06
CA TYR A 135 -14.64 -42.25 26.18
C TYR A 135 -15.71 -41.18 26.41
N ASP A 136 -16.27 -40.64 25.33
CA ASP A 136 -17.34 -39.64 25.41
C ASP A 136 -18.72 -40.26 25.77
N ARG A 137 -18.92 -41.58 25.62
CA ARG A 137 -20.15 -42.29 26.04
C ARG A 137 -20.16 -42.62 27.54
N ASP A 138 -19.04 -43.07 28.11
CA ASP A 138 -18.96 -43.47 29.53
C ASP A 138 -19.00 -42.27 30.50
N ALA A 139 -18.83 -41.04 29.99
CA ALA A 139 -19.05 -39.82 30.77
C ALA A 139 -20.53 -39.62 31.20
N ILE A 140 -21.47 -40.41 30.68
CA ILE A 140 -22.92 -40.28 30.96
C ILE A 140 -23.45 -41.33 31.96
N CYS A 141 -22.69 -42.37 32.33
CA CYS A 141 -23.17 -43.38 33.28
C CYS A 141 -22.14 -43.76 34.36
N THR A 142 -22.59 -43.66 35.61
CA THR A 142 -22.05 -44.17 36.89
C THR A 142 -21.14 -43.25 37.72
N GLN A 143 -21.76 -42.63 38.74
CA GLN A 143 -21.13 -42.21 39.98
C GLN A 143 -20.93 -43.43 40.89
N ASN A 144 -19.71 -43.71 41.35
CA ASN A 144 -19.43 -43.90 42.78
C ASN A 144 -17.94 -44.00 43.12
N THR A 145 -17.62 -43.45 44.30
CA THR A 145 -16.34 -43.47 45.03
C THR A 145 -15.16 -42.75 44.39
N PHE A 146 -15.15 -41.42 44.48
CA PHE A 146 -13.96 -40.64 44.18
C PHE A 146 -13.55 -39.78 45.37
N LYS A 147 -12.24 -39.70 45.64
CA LYS A 147 -11.69 -38.78 46.64
C LYS A 147 -12.03 -37.35 46.23
N VAL A 148 -12.88 -36.68 47.02
CA VAL A 148 -13.22 -35.27 46.87
C VAL A 148 -12.27 -34.45 47.74
N GLY A 149 -11.52 -33.54 47.12
CA GLY A 149 -10.62 -32.62 47.82
C GLY A 149 -11.35 -31.32 48.15
N ILE A 150 -11.06 -30.71 49.30
CA ILE A 150 -11.53 -29.37 49.63
C ILE A 150 -10.37 -28.39 49.42
N PHE A 151 -10.59 -27.38 48.57
CA PHE A 151 -9.65 -26.29 48.30
C PHE A 151 -9.89 -25.17 49.28
N LYS A 152 -8.93 -24.96 50.16
CA LYS A 152 -8.97 -23.97 51.23
C LYS A 152 -8.47 -22.62 50.75
N THR A 153 -8.88 -21.55 51.42
CA THR A 153 -8.41 -20.19 51.20
C THR A 153 -6.89 -20.08 51.42
N SER A 154 -6.36 -20.80 52.41
CA SER A 154 -4.91 -20.92 52.63
C SER A 154 -4.16 -21.62 51.49
N ASP A 155 -4.85 -22.34 50.60
CA ASP A 155 -4.21 -22.92 49.42
C ASP A 155 -3.89 -21.88 48.35
N TYR A 156 -4.42 -20.66 48.47
CA TYR A 156 -4.01 -19.56 47.61
C TYR A 156 -2.56 -19.10 47.87
N ASP A 157 -1.97 -19.42 49.02
CA ASP A 157 -0.55 -19.13 49.28
C ASP A 157 0.41 -20.08 48.55
N LEU A 158 -0.06 -21.28 48.19
CA LEU A 158 0.70 -22.25 47.41
C LEU A 158 0.82 -21.77 45.95
N ASN A 159 1.97 -22.02 45.32
CA ASN A 159 2.12 -21.78 43.88
C ASN A 159 1.38 -22.87 43.06
N LEU A 160 1.19 -22.63 41.76
CA LEU A 160 0.41 -23.53 40.90
C LEU A 160 0.96 -24.96 40.84
N LYS A 161 2.29 -25.13 41.00
CA LYS A 161 2.93 -26.45 40.97
C LYS A 161 2.65 -27.22 42.26
N GLU A 162 2.69 -26.54 43.40
CA GLU A 162 2.36 -27.12 44.71
C GLU A 162 0.88 -27.51 44.79
N ARG A 163 -0.03 -26.65 44.28
CA ARG A 163 -1.47 -26.98 44.23
C ARG A 163 -1.74 -28.18 43.32
N LYS A 164 -1.03 -28.29 42.21
CA LYS A 164 -1.10 -29.43 41.29
C LYS A 164 -0.79 -30.73 42.01
N VAL A 165 0.35 -30.78 42.71
CA VAL A 165 0.77 -31.94 43.49
C VAL A 165 -0.21 -32.23 44.62
N LYS A 166 -0.65 -31.19 45.36
CA LYS A 166 -1.56 -31.34 46.50
C LYS A 166 -2.91 -31.95 46.12
N TYR A 167 -3.43 -31.61 44.93
CA TYR A 167 -4.74 -32.06 44.47
C TYR A 167 -4.70 -33.07 43.30
N GLU A 168 -3.52 -33.64 43.00
CA GLU A 168 -3.31 -34.54 41.87
C GLU A 168 -4.23 -35.78 41.96
N ASP A 169 -4.33 -36.34 43.17
CA ASP A 169 -5.02 -37.60 43.46
C ASP A 169 -6.53 -37.46 43.76
N PHE A 170 -7.06 -36.24 43.81
CA PHE A 170 -8.49 -35.99 44.10
C PHE A 170 -9.27 -35.83 42.81
N ARG A 171 -10.35 -36.57 42.56
CA ARG A 171 -11.07 -36.50 41.27
C ARG A 171 -11.89 -35.22 41.13
N VAL A 172 -12.48 -34.75 42.23
CA VAL A 172 -13.28 -33.53 42.32
C VAL A 172 -12.65 -32.65 43.40
N ILE A 173 -12.52 -31.35 43.14
CA ILE A 173 -12.00 -30.38 44.12
C ILE A 173 -13.11 -29.36 44.38
N LEU A 174 -13.60 -29.21 45.60
CA LEU A 174 -14.63 -28.22 45.94
C LEU A 174 -13.99 -27.01 46.64
N CYS A 175 -14.40 -25.80 46.25
CA CYS A 175 -13.97 -24.57 46.92
C CYS A 175 -14.66 -24.45 48.29
N GLU A 176 -13.89 -24.28 49.37
CA GLU A 176 -14.47 -24.16 50.71
C GLU A 176 -15.41 -22.96 50.88
N GLU A 177 -15.16 -21.86 50.17
CA GLU A 177 -15.93 -20.62 50.34
C GLU A 177 -17.30 -20.64 49.65
N CYS A 178 -17.44 -21.36 48.55
CA CYS A 178 -18.67 -21.32 47.73
C CYS A 178 -19.24 -22.69 47.37
N GLY A 179 -18.58 -23.78 47.79
CA GLY A 179 -19.01 -25.16 47.56
C GLY A 179 -18.94 -25.63 46.11
N GLN A 180 -18.43 -24.79 45.18
CA GLN A 180 -18.40 -25.09 43.75
C GLN A 180 -17.13 -25.86 43.36
N GLU A 181 -17.26 -26.71 42.35
CA GLU A 181 -16.14 -27.48 41.83
C GLU A 181 -15.10 -26.60 41.15
N ILE A 182 -13.85 -26.72 41.59
CA ILE A 182 -12.69 -26.13 40.98
C ILE A 182 -12.23 -27.04 39.86
N TYR A 183 -12.31 -26.51 38.64
CA TYR A 183 -11.75 -27.19 37.49
C TYR A 183 -10.25 -27.45 37.68
N LYS A 184 -9.84 -28.72 37.54
CA LYS A 184 -8.45 -29.17 37.69
C LYS A 184 -7.44 -28.46 36.79
N HIS A 185 -7.84 -27.78 35.71
CA HIS A 185 -6.88 -27.02 34.91
C HIS A 185 -6.64 -25.60 35.47
N CYS A 186 -7.50 -25.12 36.38
CA CYS A 186 -7.42 -23.79 36.97
C CYS A 186 -6.69 -23.78 38.32
N TYR A 187 -6.94 -24.74 39.22
CA TYR A 187 -6.42 -24.76 40.60
C TYR A 187 -6.64 -23.45 41.39
N TYR A 188 -7.76 -22.77 41.12
CA TYR A 188 -8.34 -21.68 41.91
C TYR A 188 -9.85 -21.60 41.61
N CYS A 189 -10.65 -21.10 42.54
CA CYS A 189 -12.10 -20.97 42.33
C CYS A 189 -12.43 -19.79 41.42
N THR A 190 -13.02 -20.06 40.24
CA THR A 190 -13.35 -19.03 39.25
C THR A 190 -14.49 -18.10 39.68
N ILE A 191 -15.35 -18.56 40.59
CA ILE A 191 -16.47 -17.77 41.14
C ILE A 191 -15.95 -16.79 42.20
N CYS A 192 -15.18 -17.28 43.18
CA CYS A 192 -14.53 -16.41 44.16
C CYS A 192 -13.54 -15.46 43.48
N TYR A 193 -12.82 -15.92 42.45
CA TYR A 193 -11.93 -15.10 41.64
C TYR A 193 -12.61 -13.84 41.09
N LYS A 194 -13.90 -13.87 40.74
CA LYS A 194 -14.59 -12.67 40.21
C LYS A 194 -14.84 -11.59 41.27
N LYS A 195 -14.92 -11.96 42.55
CA LYS A 195 -15.30 -11.08 43.68
C LYS A 195 -14.15 -10.21 44.22
N HIS A 196 -12.89 -10.57 43.94
CA HIS A 196 -11.71 -9.93 44.53
C HIS A 196 -11.04 -8.85 43.64
N GLY A 197 -10.22 -7.99 44.26
CA GLY A 197 -9.40 -6.97 43.62
C GLY A 197 -8.26 -7.55 42.76
N ILE A 198 -7.57 -6.72 41.97
CA ILE A 198 -6.55 -7.18 41.00
C ILE A 198 -5.38 -7.92 41.68
N ASN A 199 -4.90 -7.42 42.83
CA ASN A 199 -3.78 -8.04 43.55
C ASN A 199 -4.17 -9.39 44.16
N GLU A 200 -5.36 -9.48 44.75
CA GLU A 200 -5.95 -10.71 45.29
C GLU A 200 -6.20 -11.73 44.18
N LYS A 201 -6.73 -11.30 43.02
CA LYS A 201 -6.86 -12.14 41.82
C LYS A 201 -5.52 -12.69 41.34
N ASN A 202 -4.47 -11.88 41.36
CA ASN A 202 -3.14 -12.31 40.95
C ASN A 202 -2.54 -13.32 41.94
N HIS A 203 -2.71 -13.10 43.24
CA HIS A 203 -2.32 -14.03 44.30
C HIS A 203 -3.09 -15.35 44.20
N MET A 204 -4.42 -15.29 44.02
CA MET A 204 -5.25 -16.47 43.78
C MET A 204 -4.81 -17.27 42.55
N LYS A 205 -4.28 -16.62 41.51
CA LYS A 205 -3.89 -17.27 40.25
C LYS A 205 -2.45 -17.79 40.23
N TYR A 206 -1.53 -17.11 40.90
CA TYR A 206 -0.09 -17.39 40.80
C TYR A 206 0.59 -17.75 42.13
N GLY A 207 -0.12 -17.64 43.25
CA GLY A 207 0.43 -17.79 44.60
C GLY A 207 1.09 -16.50 45.11
N SER A 208 1.80 -16.59 46.23
CA SER A 208 2.47 -15.43 46.87
C SER A 208 3.73 -14.95 46.14
N ASN A 209 4.29 -15.76 45.23
CA ASN A 209 5.58 -15.50 44.59
C ASN A 209 5.48 -14.91 43.17
N PHE A 210 4.82 -13.75 43.02
CA PHE A 210 4.78 -13.00 41.75
C PHE A 210 5.38 -11.60 41.90
N GLY A 211 6.09 -11.15 40.86
CA GLY A 211 6.71 -9.83 40.81
C GLY A 211 5.92 -8.85 39.94
N ILE A 212 5.97 -7.55 40.25
CA ILE A 212 5.39 -6.49 39.41
C ILE A 212 6.51 -5.68 38.74
N PHE A 213 6.48 -5.62 37.42
CA PHE A 213 7.41 -4.86 36.59
C PHE A 213 6.80 -3.52 36.20
N THR A 214 7.44 -2.43 36.64
CA THR A 214 6.99 -1.05 36.41
C THR A 214 7.85 -0.34 35.36
N VAL A 215 7.37 0.81 34.86
CA VAL A 215 8.10 1.63 33.88
C VAL A 215 9.46 2.10 34.43
N ASN A 216 9.55 2.40 35.73
CA ASN A 216 10.81 2.77 36.38
C ASN A 216 11.84 1.61 36.36
N ASN A 217 11.40 0.35 36.40
CA ASN A 217 12.30 -0.79 36.26
C ASN A 217 12.87 -0.90 34.83
N TYR A 218 12.20 -0.34 33.83
CA TYR A 218 12.70 -0.23 32.46
C TYR A 218 13.64 0.96 32.27
N LEU A 219 13.49 2.04 33.04
CA LEU A 219 14.31 3.25 32.87
C LEU A 219 15.61 3.20 33.69
N LEU A 220 15.57 2.57 34.86
CA LEU A 220 16.66 2.65 35.85
C LEU A 220 17.52 1.39 35.94
N LEU A 221 17.04 0.26 35.43
CA LEU A 221 17.77 -1.01 35.50
C LEU A 221 18.16 -1.45 34.10
N ASN A 222 19.42 -1.85 33.90
CA ASN A 222 19.86 -2.46 32.64
C ASN A 222 19.33 -3.90 32.51
N TRP A 223 19.53 -4.54 31.34
CA TRP A 223 18.96 -5.86 31.07
C TRP A 223 19.45 -6.92 32.08
N ASN A 224 20.73 -6.90 32.46
CA ASN A 224 21.28 -7.82 33.45
C ASN A 224 20.70 -7.59 34.85
N GLU A 225 20.51 -6.34 35.26
CA GLU A 225 19.91 -6.00 36.56
C GLU A 225 18.43 -6.39 36.64
N ARG A 226 17.68 -6.27 35.54
CA ARG A 226 16.29 -6.75 35.47
C ARG A 226 16.22 -8.27 35.59
N GLN A 227 17.13 -8.97 34.90
CA GLN A 227 17.25 -10.42 35.01
C GLN A 227 17.45 -10.80 36.48
N VAL A 228 18.47 -10.24 37.13
CA VAL A 228 18.78 -10.52 38.54
C VAL A 228 17.60 -10.20 39.46
N LYS A 229 17.00 -9.01 39.33
CA LYS A 229 15.91 -8.55 40.21
C LYS A 229 14.64 -9.39 40.09
N PHE A 230 14.33 -9.89 38.90
CA PHE A 230 13.06 -10.57 38.64
C PHE A 230 13.20 -12.09 38.40
N LYS A 231 14.41 -12.65 38.51
CA LYS A 231 14.68 -14.09 38.35
C LYS A 231 13.98 -14.95 39.41
N CYS A 232 13.84 -14.44 40.63
CA CYS A 232 13.33 -15.19 41.78
C CYS A 232 11.79 -15.31 41.82
N PHE A 233 11.06 -14.52 41.02
CA PHE A 233 9.61 -14.60 40.94
C PHE A 233 9.17 -15.65 39.93
N ASP A 234 8.15 -16.45 40.26
CA ASP A 234 7.63 -17.48 39.36
C ASP A 234 6.94 -16.86 38.14
N VAL A 235 6.24 -15.75 38.37
CA VAL A 235 5.53 -14.95 37.36
C VAL A 235 5.84 -13.49 37.56
N VAL A 236 6.14 -12.76 36.47
CA VAL A 236 6.32 -11.31 36.50
C VAL A 236 5.18 -10.68 35.70
N LEU A 237 4.41 -9.80 36.32
CA LEU A 237 3.29 -9.10 35.71
C LEU A 237 3.68 -7.65 35.45
N CYS A 238 3.14 -7.06 34.40
CA CYS A 238 3.31 -5.63 34.19
C CYS A 238 2.41 -4.81 35.10
N GLY A 239 2.96 -3.81 35.79
CA GLY A 239 2.19 -2.91 36.65
C GLY A 239 1.16 -2.05 35.92
N LYS A 240 1.21 -1.95 34.59
CA LYS A 240 0.30 -1.14 33.76
C LYS A 240 -0.78 -1.97 33.05
N CYS A 241 -0.38 -3.06 32.37
CA CYS A 241 -1.31 -3.94 31.62
C CYS A 241 -1.83 -5.14 32.45
N ASN A 242 -1.22 -5.45 33.60
CA ASN A 242 -1.44 -6.67 34.39
C ASN A 242 -1.34 -7.99 33.59
N ILE A 243 -0.57 -7.98 32.50
CA ILE A 243 -0.28 -9.17 31.68
C ILE A 243 1.08 -9.72 32.07
N LYS A 244 1.20 -11.05 32.00
CA LYS A 244 2.45 -11.77 32.21
C LYS A 244 3.51 -11.31 31.22
N ILE A 245 4.63 -10.84 31.78
CA ILE A 245 5.83 -10.51 31.04
C ILE A 245 6.59 -11.79 30.80
N ASP A 246 7.03 -11.97 29.56
CA ASP A 246 7.89 -13.06 29.18
C ASP A 246 9.30 -12.83 29.76
N LYS A 247 9.80 -13.85 30.47
CA LYS A 247 11.12 -13.86 31.10
C LYS A 247 12.26 -13.84 30.07
N LEU A 248 12.01 -14.00 28.77
CA LEU A 248 13.04 -13.75 27.75
C LEU A 248 13.28 -12.26 27.52
N TYR A 249 12.25 -11.42 27.70
CA TYR A 249 12.27 -10.04 27.24
C TYR A 249 12.28 -9.01 28.37
N TYR A 250 11.75 -9.33 29.56
CA TYR A 250 11.65 -8.42 30.71
C TYR A 250 11.05 -7.03 30.36
N TYR A 251 9.98 -7.00 29.54
CA TYR A 251 9.07 -5.85 29.33
C TYR A 251 7.67 -6.31 28.83
N CYS A 252 6.58 -5.54 29.05
CA CYS A 252 5.21 -5.88 28.57
C CYS A 252 5.02 -5.53 27.09
N VAL A 253 4.98 -6.54 26.22
CA VAL A 253 4.76 -6.40 24.76
C VAL A 253 3.46 -5.65 24.42
N ARG A 254 2.41 -5.75 25.26
CA ARG A 254 1.15 -5.03 25.02
C ARG A 254 1.24 -3.54 25.37
N CYS A 255 1.90 -3.18 26.47
CA CYS A 255 2.17 -1.77 26.81
C CYS A 255 3.27 -1.16 25.94
N PHE A 256 4.16 -1.99 25.41
CA PHE A 256 5.23 -1.60 24.51
C PHE A 256 4.71 -0.83 23.29
N ASN A 257 3.51 -1.14 22.78
CA ASN A 257 2.94 -0.44 21.63
C ASN A 257 2.47 1.00 21.91
N HIS A 258 2.22 1.38 23.17
CA HIS A 258 1.85 2.77 23.49
C HIS A 258 3.08 3.68 23.74
N GLU A 259 4.24 3.08 24.04
CA GLU A 259 5.52 3.79 24.18
C GLU A 259 6.45 3.59 22.96
N ALA A 260 6.06 2.73 22.00
CA ALA A 260 6.78 2.45 20.76
C ALA A 260 6.82 3.62 19.78
N GLU A 261 5.92 4.61 19.88
CA GLU A 261 6.05 5.84 19.06
C GLU A 261 7.22 6.73 19.53
N ASN A 262 7.62 6.64 20.80
CA ASN A 262 8.79 7.37 21.32
C ASN A 262 10.10 6.56 21.17
N HIS A 263 10.06 5.22 21.13
CA HIS A 263 11.26 4.38 21.09
C HIS A 263 11.57 3.67 19.75
N ARG A 264 10.66 3.57 18.77
CA ARG A 264 10.97 2.95 17.46
C ARG A 264 11.94 3.74 16.56
N LYS A 265 12.51 4.85 17.05
CA LYS A 265 13.42 5.68 16.25
C LYS A 265 14.91 5.50 16.55
N TYR A 266 15.38 4.69 17.51
CA TYR A 266 16.83 4.62 17.78
C TYR A 266 17.39 3.26 18.19
N ASN A 267 17.94 2.52 17.22
CA ASN A 267 19.04 1.56 17.44
C ASN A 267 20.35 2.25 16.99
N PHE A 268 20.83 3.23 17.75
CA PHE A 268 22.05 3.97 17.39
C PHE A 268 23.04 4.00 18.53
N LYS A 269 24.33 3.82 18.19
CA LYS A 269 25.45 4.17 19.06
C LYS A 269 25.26 5.62 19.54
N VAL A 270 25.06 5.79 20.85
CA VAL A 270 25.08 7.10 21.50
C VAL A 270 26.53 7.41 21.87
N GLY A 271 27.05 8.53 21.39
CA GLY A 271 28.38 9.00 21.75
C GLY A 271 28.31 9.85 23.01
N VAL A 272 29.36 9.84 23.84
CA VAL A 272 29.51 10.82 24.93
C VAL A 272 30.55 11.84 24.48
N PHE A 273 30.16 13.12 24.47
CA PHE A 273 31.07 14.23 24.21
C PHE A 273 31.74 14.61 25.52
N LYS A 274 33.07 14.45 25.59
CA LYS A 274 33.84 14.74 26.78
C LYS A 274 34.31 16.19 26.78
N THR A 275 34.48 16.77 27.94
CA THR A 275 35.08 18.11 28.15
C THR A 275 36.45 18.22 27.49
N SER A 276 37.29 17.19 27.66
CA SER A 276 38.59 17.06 26.97
C SER A 276 38.49 17.07 25.43
N ASP A 277 37.31 16.87 24.83
CA ASP A 277 37.15 16.96 23.38
C ASP A 277 37.13 18.40 22.87
N TYR A 278 37.03 19.42 23.74
CA TYR A 278 37.16 20.82 23.35
C TYR A 278 38.57 21.18 22.86
N ASP A 279 39.59 20.47 23.33
CA ASP A 279 40.99 20.65 22.91
C ASP A 279 41.21 20.21 21.45
N LEU A 280 40.28 19.42 20.88
CA LEU A 280 40.30 19.04 19.48
C LEU A 280 39.76 20.17 18.60
N ASN A 281 40.47 20.48 17.51
CA ASN A 281 39.95 21.42 16.52
C ASN A 281 38.67 20.89 15.83
N LEU A 282 37.90 21.81 15.25
CA LEU A 282 36.56 21.51 14.74
C LEU A 282 36.53 20.36 13.71
N LYS A 283 37.53 20.28 12.82
CA LYS A 283 37.61 19.19 11.82
C LYS A 283 37.77 17.82 12.48
N LYS A 284 38.63 17.72 13.51
CA LYS A 284 38.85 16.48 14.25
C LYS A 284 37.62 16.07 15.07
N ARG A 285 36.92 17.01 15.72
CA ARG A 285 35.65 16.73 16.40
C ARG A 285 34.58 16.20 15.45
N LYS A 286 34.45 16.83 14.28
CA LYS A 286 33.52 16.39 13.23
C LYS A 286 33.77 14.96 12.80
N ALA A 287 35.03 14.59 12.60
CA ALA A 287 35.42 13.23 12.25
C ALA A 287 35.12 12.24 13.38
N LYS A 288 35.51 12.56 14.63
CA LYS A 288 35.33 11.68 15.80
C LYS A 288 33.86 11.30 16.05
N TYR A 289 32.95 12.25 15.84
CA TYR A 289 31.53 12.08 16.16
C TYR A 289 30.62 11.87 14.94
N LYS A 290 31.20 11.72 13.75
CA LYS A 290 30.50 11.63 12.46
C LYS A 290 29.43 10.53 12.43
N ASP A 291 29.74 9.37 13.03
CA ASP A 291 28.92 8.16 12.91
C ASP A 291 27.97 7.92 14.10
N PHE A 292 28.05 8.74 15.16
CA PHE A 292 27.17 8.63 16.33
C PHE A 292 25.89 9.41 16.07
N LYS A 293 24.69 8.81 16.19
CA LYS A 293 23.45 9.49 15.76
C LYS A 293 22.88 10.46 16.80
N ASN A 294 23.06 10.17 18.09
CA ASN A 294 22.81 11.09 19.21
C ASN A 294 24.08 11.14 20.06
N ILE A 295 24.41 12.32 20.58
CA ILE A 295 25.58 12.54 21.44
C ILE A 295 25.09 13.26 22.69
N LEU A 296 25.57 12.86 23.86
CA LEU A 296 25.25 13.51 25.14
C LEU A 296 26.51 14.19 25.68
N CYS A 297 26.37 15.40 26.23
CA CYS A 297 27.47 16.07 26.91
C CYS A 297 27.68 15.44 28.29
N GLU A 298 28.91 15.05 28.61
CA GLU A 298 29.20 14.39 29.89
C GLU A 298 28.93 15.27 31.12
N GLU A 299 29.02 16.60 30.99
CA GLU A 299 28.85 17.50 32.13
C GLU A 299 27.39 17.81 32.49
N CYS A 300 26.48 17.78 31.52
CA CYS A 300 25.10 18.23 31.74
C CYS A 300 24.04 17.24 31.30
N ASP A 301 24.43 16.09 30.75
CA ASP A 301 23.56 15.02 30.24
C ASP A 301 22.52 15.47 29.19
N LYS A 302 22.66 16.69 28.68
CA LYS A 302 21.81 17.22 27.61
C LYS A 302 22.35 16.83 26.24
N LYS A 303 21.45 16.87 25.26
CA LYS A 303 21.74 16.48 23.88
C LYS A 303 22.71 17.48 23.25
N PHE A 304 23.87 16.97 22.85
CA PHE A 304 24.91 17.70 22.15
C PHE A 304 24.44 18.08 20.74
N ASP A 305 24.65 19.33 20.36
CA ASP A 305 24.25 19.83 19.05
C ASP A 305 25.31 19.51 17.99
N LYS A 306 24.88 18.78 16.97
CA LYS A 306 25.72 18.35 15.84
C LYS A 306 25.90 19.40 14.76
N GLU A 307 25.12 20.47 14.75
CA GLU A 307 25.39 21.58 13.82
C GLU A 307 26.58 22.40 14.34
N CYS A 308 26.64 22.58 15.66
CA CYS A 308 27.64 23.40 16.33
C CYS A 308 28.93 22.63 16.71
N TYR A 309 28.85 21.32 16.96
CA TYR A 309 29.97 20.48 17.44
C TYR A 309 30.62 20.96 18.77
N TYR A 310 29.83 21.63 19.62
CA TYR A 310 30.08 21.90 21.04
C TYR A 310 28.74 21.87 21.81
N CYS A 311 28.77 21.72 23.14
CA CYS A 311 27.53 21.76 23.94
C CYS A 311 27.02 23.20 24.09
N ILE A 312 25.84 23.51 23.56
CA ILE A 312 25.25 24.86 23.61
C ILE A 312 24.91 25.27 25.05
N ASP A 313 24.41 24.35 25.86
CA ASP A 313 24.05 24.66 27.25
C ASP A 313 25.29 24.97 28.10
N CYS A 314 26.36 24.18 27.99
CA CYS A 314 27.63 24.48 28.68
C CYS A 314 28.24 25.80 28.14
N TYR A 315 28.20 26.02 26.82
CA TYR A 315 28.73 27.24 26.20
C TYR A 315 28.01 28.51 26.70
N LYS A 316 26.68 28.47 26.83
CA LYS A 316 25.89 29.59 27.34
C LYS A 316 26.14 29.89 28.82
N ASN A 317 26.54 28.88 29.58
CA ASN A 317 26.80 29.00 31.00
C ASN A 317 28.28 29.29 31.32
N GLU A 318 29.17 29.36 30.32
CA GLU A 318 30.60 29.68 30.50
C GLU A 318 30.80 31.20 30.50
N PRO A 319 31.21 31.83 31.62
CA PRO A 319 31.34 33.29 31.71
C PRO A 319 32.60 33.86 31.04
N GLU A 320 33.64 33.06 30.79
CA GLU A 320 34.89 33.56 30.21
C GLU A 320 34.89 33.49 28.67
N CYS A 321 34.98 34.66 28.02
CA CYS A 321 34.97 34.75 26.55
C CYS A 321 36.09 33.94 25.87
N TYR A 322 37.27 33.83 26.50
CA TYR A 322 38.37 33.02 25.98
C TYR A 322 38.03 31.52 25.99
N LYS A 323 37.42 31.02 27.09
CA LYS A 323 36.95 29.62 27.19
C LYS A 323 35.81 29.34 26.23
N GLN A 324 34.86 30.27 26.06
CA GLN A 324 33.82 30.15 25.03
C GLN A 324 34.42 30.02 23.61
N ASN A 325 35.39 30.87 23.26
CA ASN A 325 36.05 30.81 21.96
C ASN A 325 36.85 29.52 21.77
N HIS A 326 37.52 29.05 22.82
CA HIS A 326 38.19 27.75 22.85
C HIS A 326 37.19 26.60 22.57
N MET A 327 36.03 26.59 23.23
CA MET A 327 34.98 25.59 22.98
C MET A 327 34.52 25.59 21.53
N LYS A 328 34.50 26.75 20.86
CA LYS A 328 34.03 26.89 19.47
C LYS A 328 35.08 26.50 18.42
N TYR A 329 36.35 26.88 18.61
CA TYR A 329 37.39 26.74 17.58
C TYR A 329 38.51 25.74 17.91
N GLY A 330 38.64 25.31 19.17
CA GLY A 330 39.77 24.51 19.68
C GLY A 330 40.98 25.38 20.04
N LEU A 331 42.11 24.79 20.42
CA LEU A 331 43.27 25.52 20.97
C LEU A 331 44.04 26.38 19.94
N ASN A 332 43.93 26.11 18.63
CA ASN A 332 44.79 26.73 17.61
C ASN A 332 44.14 27.90 16.86
N PHE A 333 43.87 29.00 17.56
CA PHE A 333 43.41 30.27 16.94
C PHE A 333 44.32 31.45 17.32
N GLY A 334 44.47 32.38 16.39
CA GLY A 334 45.25 33.61 16.58
C GLY A 334 44.36 34.81 16.90
N ILE A 335 44.92 35.81 17.59
CA ILE A 335 44.23 37.09 17.86
C ILE A 335 44.91 38.19 17.04
N TYR A 336 44.15 38.81 16.15
CA TYR A 336 44.53 39.97 15.35
C TYR A 336 44.31 41.23 16.17
N LYS A 337 45.42 41.88 16.50
CA LYS A 337 45.48 43.06 17.35
C LYS A 337 45.45 44.34 16.53
N THR A 338 45.20 45.45 17.19
CA THR A 338 45.12 46.78 16.56
C THR A 338 46.43 47.17 15.87
N LEU A 339 47.57 46.78 16.45
CA LEU A 339 48.90 47.01 15.86
C LEU A 339 49.18 46.18 14.60
N ASP A 340 48.33 45.20 14.25
CA ASP A 340 48.53 44.36 13.06
C ASP A 340 48.09 45.04 11.75
N TYR A 341 47.36 46.16 11.82
CA TYR A 341 46.98 46.94 10.64
C TYR A 341 48.18 47.62 9.96
N ASP A 342 49.23 47.91 10.72
CA ASP A 342 50.43 48.60 10.25
C ASP A 342 51.33 47.70 9.37
N LEU A 343 51.08 46.39 9.35
CA LEU A 343 51.80 45.41 8.52
C LEU A 343 51.28 45.42 7.08
N ASN A 344 52.11 45.16 6.07
CA ASN A 344 51.62 44.97 4.70
C ASN A 344 51.01 43.57 4.49
N LEU A 345 50.29 43.35 3.38
CA LEU A 345 49.55 42.10 3.13
C LEU A 345 50.47 40.85 3.15
N LYS A 346 51.72 40.97 2.70
CA LYS A 346 52.68 39.85 2.69
C LYS A 346 53.14 39.49 4.11
N GLU A 347 53.29 40.49 4.98
CA GLU A 347 53.66 40.31 6.39
C GLU A 347 52.53 39.73 7.23
N ARG A 348 51.30 40.24 7.08
CA ARG A 348 50.11 39.69 7.77
C ARG A 348 49.87 38.23 7.39
N ARG A 349 50.06 37.91 6.10
CA ARG A 349 50.00 36.53 5.58
C ARG A 349 50.97 35.62 6.30
N LYS A 350 52.21 36.06 6.50
CA LYS A 350 53.25 35.28 7.19
C LYS A 350 52.92 35.11 8.68
N LYS A 351 52.46 36.17 9.37
CA LYS A 351 52.18 36.15 10.82
C LYS A 351 51.03 35.22 11.20
N PHE A 352 49.97 35.16 10.40
CA PHE A 352 48.77 34.39 10.73
C PHE A 352 48.56 33.14 9.86
N TYR A 353 49.62 32.70 9.17
CA TYR A 353 49.53 31.57 8.24
C TYR A 353 49.06 30.28 8.94
N ASP A 354 49.70 29.95 10.06
CA ASP A 354 49.60 28.65 10.75
C ASP A 354 48.39 28.50 11.70
N TYR A 355 47.67 29.59 11.99
CA TYR A 355 46.48 29.54 12.85
C TYR A 355 45.25 29.07 12.07
N ASP A 356 44.45 28.14 12.59
CA ASP A 356 43.26 27.66 11.87
C ASP A 356 42.21 28.77 11.68
N TYR A 357 42.09 29.67 12.68
CA TYR A 357 41.21 30.83 12.67
C TYR A 357 41.90 32.05 13.26
N ILE A 358 41.52 33.25 12.84
CA ILE A 358 42.05 34.53 13.33
C ILE A 358 40.88 35.38 13.82
N LEU A 359 40.91 35.86 15.05
CA LEU A 359 39.87 36.70 15.64
C LEU A 359 40.36 38.13 15.85
N CYS A 360 39.56 39.11 15.46
CA CYS A 360 39.86 40.51 15.75
C CYS A 360 39.63 40.80 17.23
N GLU A 361 40.63 41.35 17.94
CA GLU A 361 40.49 41.68 19.36
C GLU A 361 39.42 42.74 19.64
N LYS A 362 39.21 43.68 18.70
CA LYS A 362 38.29 44.81 18.86
C LYS A 362 36.82 44.39 18.76
N CYS A 363 36.47 43.60 17.74
CA CYS A 363 35.08 43.25 17.45
C CYS A 363 34.74 41.78 17.67
N ASN A 364 35.72 40.98 18.08
CA ASN A 364 35.60 39.53 18.32
C ASN A 364 35.06 38.74 17.10
N GLN A 365 35.21 39.29 15.89
CA GLN A 365 34.82 38.65 14.62
C GLN A 365 35.98 37.90 13.97
N VAL A 366 35.65 36.83 13.23
CA VAL A 366 36.63 36.02 12.49
C VAL A 366 37.07 36.75 11.22
N ILE A 367 38.37 36.83 11.01
CA ILE A 367 38.99 37.47 9.84
C ILE A 367 39.11 36.47 8.69
N ASP A 368 38.67 36.88 7.50
CA ASP A 368 38.83 36.09 6.27
C ASP A 368 40.29 36.11 5.79
N LYS A 369 40.90 34.92 5.72
CA LYS A 369 42.27 34.70 5.28
C LYS A 369 42.54 35.06 3.81
N ARG A 370 41.55 35.44 2.99
CA ARG A 370 41.84 36.00 1.66
C ARG A 370 42.43 37.40 1.78
N TYR A 371 41.99 38.15 2.79
CA TYR A 371 42.29 39.55 2.98
C TYR A 371 43.31 39.79 4.10
N TYR A 372 43.36 38.94 5.13
CA TYR A 372 44.26 39.07 6.28
C TYR A 372 44.15 40.43 7.03
N TYR A 373 42.95 41.00 7.09
CA TYR A 373 42.58 42.11 7.98
C TYR A 373 41.08 42.06 8.30
N CYS A 374 40.64 42.70 9.38
CA CYS A 374 39.23 42.70 9.75
C CYS A 374 38.46 43.74 8.93
N LYS A 375 37.76 43.28 7.90
CA LYS A 375 36.92 44.15 7.06
C LYS A 375 35.89 44.96 7.87
N TYR A 376 35.32 44.37 8.92
CA TYR A 376 34.33 45.04 9.77
C TYR A 376 34.88 46.23 10.58
N CYS A 377 36.18 46.21 10.89
CA CYS A 377 36.85 47.32 11.55
C CYS A 377 37.66 48.18 10.56
N TYR A 378 37.64 47.83 9.28
CA TYR A 378 38.37 48.53 8.21
C TYR A 378 37.44 49.45 7.42
N ASP A 379 36.16 49.10 7.25
CA ASP A 379 35.17 49.93 6.56
C ASP A 379 34.68 51.15 7.41
N THR A 380 35.51 51.65 8.34
CA THR A 380 35.21 52.84 9.15
C THR A 380 36.25 53.97 9.08
N ASP A 381 37.32 53.84 8.29
CA ASP A 381 38.27 54.93 8.06
C ASP A 381 38.55 55.09 6.54
N ASP A 382 38.38 56.31 6.04
CA ASP A 382 38.73 56.76 4.69
C ASP A 382 40.25 56.61 4.46
N ASP A 383 40.69 55.81 3.47
CA ASP A 383 41.97 56.01 2.74
C ASP A 383 42.11 55.01 1.56
N GLU A 384 42.13 55.53 0.32
CA GLU A 384 42.44 54.78 -0.93
C GLU A 384 43.95 54.50 -1.05
N ILE A 385 44.39 53.32 -1.56
CA ILE A 385 45.62 53.14 -2.39
C ILE A 385 45.86 51.70 -2.96
N HIS A 386 46.05 51.65 -4.30
CA HIS A 386 46.84 50.80 -5.25
C HIS A 386 46.60 49.28 -5.57
N ILE A 387 46.53 48.94 -6.90
CA ILE A 387 47.48 48.11 -7.74
C ILE A 387 46.91 47.83 -9.20
N ASN A 388 47.76 47.68 -10.27
CA ASN A 388 47.47 47.85 -11.76
C ASN A 388 48.21 46.83 -12.74
N TYR A 389 47.75 46.44 -13.99
CA TYR A 389 48.50 45.76 -15.17
C TYR A 389 47.71 45.59 -16.58
N GLU A 390 48.36 45.40 -17.80
CA GLU A 390 47.93 45.60 -19.28
C GLU A 390 47.60 44.38 -20.30
N PHE A 391 46.80 44.54 -21.44
CA PHE A 391 46.33 43.51 -22.49
C PHE A 391 46.03 43.99 -23.98
N LYS A 392 45.90 43.08 -25.01
CA LYS A 392 45.53 43.31 -26.47
C LYS A 392 44.01 43.40 -26.74
N VAL A 393 43.51 44.40 -27.48
CA VAL A 393 42.07 44.77 -27.43
C VAL A 393 41.40 45.12 -28.78
N GLY A 394 40.24 44.51 -29.11
CA GLY A 394 39.33 44.90 -30.20
C GLY A 394 38.15 45.77 -29.75
N ILE A 395 37.57 46.65 -30.58
CA ILE A 395 36.55 47.63 -30.13
C ILE A 395 35.15 47.33 -30.70
N PHE A 396 34.18 47.10 -29.82
CA PHE A 396 32.76 46.81 -30.15
C PHE A 396 31.94 48.09 -30.32
N LYS A 397 31.28 48.30 -31.47
CA LYS A 397 30.57 49.55 -31.82
C LYS A 397 29.06 49.41 -31.64
N THR A 398 28.35 50.54 -31.45
CA THR A 398 26.90 50.58 -31.22
C THR A 398 26.08 49.96 -32.36
N LEU A 399 26.48 50.19 -33.63
CA LEU A 399 25.83 49.59 -34.80
C LEU A 399 25.94 48.06 -34.85
N ASP A 400 26.86 47.45 -34.09
CA ASP A 400 26.96 46.00 -34.04
C ASP A 400 25.76 45.37 -33.31
N TYR A 401 24.96 46.18 -32.59
CA TYR A 401 23.75 45.71 -31.92
C TYR A 401 22.60 45.34 -32.86
N ASP A 402 22.63 45.79 -34.11
CA ASP A 402 21.60 45.45 -35.09
C ASP A 402 21.78 44.02 -35.64
N LEU A 403 23.01 43.49 -35.56
CA LEU A 403 23.34 42.12 -35.91
C LEU A 403 22.80 41.15 -34.85
N ASN A 404 22.41 39.94 -35.27
CA ASN A 404 22.04 38.89 -34.33
C ASN A 404 23.29 38.22 -33.72
N LEU A 405 23.10 37.46 -32.63
CA LEU A 405 24.20 36.86 -31.87
C LEU A 405 25.13 35.97 -32.71
N LYS A 406 24.60 35.28 -33.73
CA LYS A 406 25.39 34.39 -34.59
C LYS A 406 26.33 35.19 -35.48
N GLU A 407 25.88 36.34 -35.98
CA GLU A 407 26.69 37.25 -36.80
C GLU A 407 27.80 37.94 -35.99
N ARG A 408 27.51 38.35 -34.75
CA ARG A 408 28.53 39.00 -33.89
C ARG A 408 29.65 38.07 -33.45
N LYS A 409 29.33 36.79 -33.20
CA LYS A 409 30.31 35.74 -32.89
C LYS A 409 31.37 35.64 -33.98
N VAL A 410 30.92 35.58 -35.23
CA VAL A 410 31.81 35.51 -36.40
C VAL A 410 32.70 36.76 -36.51
N LYS A 411 32.20 37.93 -36.11
CA LYS A 411 32.91 39.20 -36.24
C LYS A 411 34.07 39.41 -35.24
N TYR A 412 33.95 38.91 -34.01
CA TYR A 412 34.88 39.26 -32.90
C TYR A 412 35.71 38.11 -32.34
N ASP A 413 35.65 36.93 -32.95
CA ASP A 413 36.28 35.71 -32.41
C ASP A 413 37.82 35.84 -32.23
N ASN A 414 38.48 36.67 -33.04
CA ASN A 414 39.95 36.74 -33.15
C ASN A 414 40.67 37.77 -32.24
N TYR A 415 40.02 38.46 -31.27
CA TYR A 415 40.66 39.48 -30.40
C TYR A 415 40.92 38.99 -28.94
N ASP A 416 42.01 39.33 -28.24
CA ASP A 416 42.29 38.80 -26.89
C ASP A 416 41.36 39.36 -25.80
N GLN A 417 41.17 40.67 -25.80
CA GLN A 417 40.07 41.35 -25.12
C GLN A 417 39.26 42.11 -26.15
N ILE A 418 37.96 42.26 -25.89
CA ILE A 418 37.11 43.16 -26.66
C ILE A 418 36.77 44.28 -25.69
N ILE A 419 36.85 45.55 -26.08
CA ILE A 419 36.43 46.68 -25.29
C ILE A 419 35.22 47.32 -25.96
N CYS A 420 34.23 47.69 -25.16
CA CYS A 420 33.11 48.46 -25.64
C CYS A 420 33.57 49.85 -26.10
N GLY A 421 33.25 50.21 -27.33
CA GLY A 421 33.57 51.52 -27.90
C GLY A 421 32.95 52.67 -27.13
N GLU A 422 31.81 52.45 -26.46
CA GLU A 422 31.09 53.46 -25.68
C GLU A 422 31.65 53.63 -24.28
N CYS A 423 31.58 52.60 -23.43
CA CYS A 423 31.97 52.71 -22.02
C CYS A 423 33.42 52.33 -21.72
N LYS A 424 34.19 51.94 -22.75
CA LYS A 424 35.60 51.52 -22.66
C LYS A 424 35.86 50.30 -21.76
N GLN A 425 34.83 49.55 -21.39
CA GLN A 425 34.94 48.34 -20.57
C GLN A 425 35.13 47.07 -21.40
N GLY A 426 35.86 46.10 -20.84
CA GLY A 426 36.05 44.78 -21.43
C GLY A 426 34.73 44.02 -21.63
N ILE A 427 34.54 43.44 -22.81
CA ILE A 427 33.45 42.57 -23.21
C ILE A 427 33.97 41.15 -23.18
N ALA A 428 33.34 40.33 -22.34
CA ALA A 428 33.65 38.92 -22.28
C ALA A 428 33.13 38.20 -23.54
N LYS A 429 34.00 37.39 -24.17
CA LYS A 429 33.71 36.72 -25.44
C LYS A 429 32.46 35.83 -25.38
N HIS A 430 32.09 35.24 -24.25
CA HIS A 430 30.88 34.40 -24.23
C HIS A 430 29.57 35.19 -24.41
N TYR A 431 29.57 36.51 -24.18
CA TYR A 431 28.39 37.34 -24.34
C TYR A 431 28.28 37.99 -25.73
N TYR A 432 29.40 38.43 -26.33
CA TYR A 432 29.40 39.20 -27.60
C TYR A 432 28.47 40.45 -27.58
N TYR A 433 28.34 41.08 -26.42
CA TYR A 433 27.78 42.42 -26.21
C TYR A 433 28.33 43.02 -24.91
N CYS A 434 28.40 44.36 -24.81
CA CYS A 434 28.88 45.01 -23.60
C CYS A 434 27.90 44.88 -22.43
N LEU A 435 28.30 44.15 -21.38
CA LEU A 435 27.48 43.96 -20.18
C LEU A 435 27.30 45.27 -19.40
N VAL A 436 28.29 46.17 -19.42
CA VAL A 436 28.22 47.44 -18.69
C VAL A 436 27.23 48.39 -19.36
N CYS A 437 27.33 48.62 -20.68
CA CYS A 437 26.33 49.39 -21.41
C CYS A 437 24.94 48.74 -21.30
N TYR A 438 24.87 47.42 -21.40
CA TYR A 438 23.61 46.68 -21.21
C TYR A 438 23.00 46.96 -19.83
N ASN A 439 23.79 46.90 -18.75
CA ASN A 439 23.30 47.10 -17.38
C ASN A 439 22.96 48.57 -17.06
N ILE A 440 23.56 49.54 -17.75
CA ILE A 440 23.24 50.97 -17.60
C ILE A 440 21.97 51.33 -18.36
N LYS A 441 21.71 50.67 -19.50
CA LYS A 441 20.48 50.90 -20.25
C LYS A 441 19.27 50.52 -19.40
N THR A 442 18.45 51.50 -19.10
CA THR A 442 17.21 51.31 -18.33
C THR A 442 16.04 50.93 -19.23
N ASP A 443 16.14 51.19 -20.53
CA ASP A 443 15.14 50.78 -21.52
C ASP A 443 15.32 49.30 -21.88
N ILE A 444 14.30 48.51 -21.53
CA ILE A 444 14.26 47.06 -21.72
C ILE A 444 14.26 46.68 -23.21
N ASN A 445 13.70 47.52 -24.08
CA ASN A 445 13.66 47.26 -25.52
C ASN A 445 15.05 47.46 -26.12
N GLU A 446 15.76 48.50 -25.69
CA GLU A 446 17.15 48.72 -26.08
C GLU A 446 18.06 47.59 -25.55
N GLN A 447 17.89 47.16 -24.29
CA GLN A 447 18.61 46.00 -23.74
C GLN A 447 18.34 44.72 -24.53
N SER A 448 17.09 44.44 -24.86
CA SER A 448 16.70 43.24 -25.60
C SER A 448 17.19 43.28 -27.05
N HIS A 449 17.16 44.44 -27.69
CA HIS A 449 17.78 44.67 -28.99
C HIS A 449 19.29 44.40 -28.93
N MET A 450 19.97 44.90 -27.88
CA MET A 450 21.39 44.65 -27.65
C MET A 450 21.72 43.16 -27.49
N LYS A 451 20.76 42.31 -27.12
CA LYS A 451 20.98 40.87 -26.93
C LYS A 451 20.51 40.00 -28.12
N TYR A 452 19.43 40.37 -28.79
CA TYR A 452 18.74 39.50 -29.76
C TYR A 452 18.61 40.09 -31.18
N GLY A 453 18.95 41.36 -31.41
CA GLY A 453 18.77 42.05 -32.70
C GLY A 453 17.31 42.44 -32.97
N LEU A 454 16.95 42.75 -34.22
CA LEU A 454 15.70 43.46 -34.57
C LEU A 454 14.40 42.61 -34.61
N ASN A 455 14.46 41.26 -34.56
CA ASN A 455 13.29 40.41 -34.82
C ASN A 455 12.71 39.73 -33.55
N PHE A 456 12.15 40.54 -32.64
CA PHE A 456 11.44 40.06 -31.44
C PHE A 456 10.15 40.86 -31.17
N GLY A 457 9.16 40.21 -30.55
CA GLY A 457 7.92 40.84 -30.07
C GLY A 457 7.95 41.07 -28.56
N ILE A 458 7.20 42.05 -28.05
CA ILE A 458 7.10 42.34 -26.62
C ILE A 458 5.65 42.13 -26.17
N PHE A 459 5.45 41.17 -25.27
CA PHE A 459 4.17 40.89 -24.65
C PHE A 459 3.93 41.82 -23.47
N LYS A 460 2.87 42.63 -23.58
CA LYS A 460 2.55 43.66 -22.60
C LYS A 460 1.71 43.11 -21.44
N ILE A 461 1.82 43.69 -20.26
CA ILE A 461 1.03 43.31 -19.08
C ILE A 461 -0.46 43.55 -19.36
N THR A 462 -0.81 44.60 -20.11
CA THR A 462 -2.20 44.86 -20.52
C THR A 462 -2.75 43.79 -21.47
N ASP A 463 -1.90 42.97 -22.10
CA ASP A 463 -2.38 41.86 -22.93
C ASP A 463 -2.96 40.70 -22.13
N TYR A 464 -2.76 40.68 -20.80
CA TYR A 464 -3.46 39.72 -19.93
C TYR A 464 -4.97 39.96 -19.86
N ASP A 465 -5.43 41.18 -20.17
CA ASP A 465 -6.84 41.52 -20.22
C ASP A 465 -7.51 41.05 -21.52
N LEU A 466 -6.72 40.66 -22.53
CA LEU A 466 -7.21 39.99 -23.73
C LEU A 466 -7.48 38.52 -23.44
N ASN A 467 -8.54 37.96 -24.04
CA ASN A 467 -8.77 36.52 -23.99
C ASN A 467 -7.72 35.75 -24.82
N LEU A 468 -7.62 34.44 -24.58
CA LEU A 468 -6.52 33.62 -25.11
C LEU A 468 -6.44 33.61 -26.65
N GLU A 469 -7.58 33.58 -27.34
CA GLU A 469 -7.62 33.56 -28.81
C GLU A 469 -7.16 34.89 -29.44
N LYS A 470 -7.47 36.03 -28.78
CA LYS A 470 -6.97 37.35 -29.21
C LYS A 470 -5.45 37.48 -29.04
N ARG A 471 -4.86 36.85 -28.01
CA ARG A 471 -3.40 36.87 -27.79
C ARG A 471 -2.65 36.05 -28.83
N LYS A 472 -3.15 34.86 -29.18
CA LYS A 472 -2.55 34.00 -30.21
C LYS A 472 -2.41 34.72 -31.54
N THR A 473 -3.46 35.41 -31.95
CA THR A 473 -3.50 36.13 -33.22
C THR A 473 -2.51 37.30 -33.24
N LYS A 474 -2.39 38.03 -32.13
CA LYS A 474 -1.53 39.22 -32.01
C LYS A 474 -0.03 38.93 -32.17
N TYR A 475 0.44 37.76 -31.73
CA TYR A 475 1.88 37.46 -31.67
C TYR A 475 2.37 36.39 -32.66
N LYS A 476 1.51 35.95 -33.59
CA LYS A 476 1.76 34.82 -34.50
C LYS A 476 3.01 34.95 -35.40
N ASN A 477 3.45 36.18 -35.71
CA ASN A 477 4.51 36.42 -36.71
C ASN A 477 5.89 36.76 -36.11
N PHE A 478 6.05 36.77 -34.78
CA PHE A 478 7.33 37.03 -34.12
C PHE A 478 8.08 35.73 -33.80
N LYS A 479 9.39 35.66 -34.09
CA LYS A 479 10.21 34.47 -33.80
C LYS A 479 10.46 34.25 -32.31
N ILE A 480 10.62 35.34 -31.56
CA ILE A 480 10.83 35.34 -30.10
C ILE A 480 9.90 36.41 -29.52
N ILE A 481 9.20 36.08 -28.43
CA ILE A 481 8.30 37.01 -27.73
C ILE A 481 8.82 37.17 -26.31
N LEU A 482 9.15 38.38 -25.88
CA LEU A 482 9.66 38.67 -24.54
C LEU A 482 8.58 39.34 -23.70
N CYS A 483 8.46 38.94 -22.43
CA CYS A 483 7.54 39.60 -21.50
C CYS A 483 8.10 40.96 -21.08
N GLU A 484 7.33 42.05 -21.24
CA GLU A 484 7.79 43.41 -20.87
C GLU A 484 8.22 43.52 -19.40
N LYS A 485 7.60 42.73 -18.51
CA LYS A 485 7.80 42.84 -17.06
C LYS A 485 9.06 42.18 -16.57
N CYS A 486 9.39 41.00 -17.10
CA CYS A 486 10.53 40.21 -16.60
C CYS A 486 11.59 39.92 -17.66
N ASN A 487 11.36 40.39 -18.89
CA ASN A 487 12.23 40.22 -20.04
C ASN A 487 12.60 38.74 -20.33
N GLN A 488 11.68 37.83 -20.05
CA GLN A 488 11.83 36.39 -20.31
C GLN A 488 10.96 35.99 -21.49
N GLU A 489 11.42 35.01 -22.24
CA GLU A 489 10.72 34.50 -23.41
C GLU A 489 9.39 33.84 -23.05
N ILE A 490 8.37 34.13 -23.84
CA ILE A 490 7.02 33.59 -23.75
C ILE A 490 6.89 32.42 -24.70
N ASP A 491 6.65 31.26 -24.10
CA ASP A 491 6.43 29.99 -24.77
C ASP A 491 5.02 29.92 -25.42
N ASN A 492 4.75 28.88 -26.20
CA ASN A 492 3.56 28.66 -27.07
C ASN A 492 2.18 28.67 -26.36
N GLN A 493 2.14 28.97 -25.06
CA GLN A 493 0.92 29.09 -24.27
C GLN A 493 0.41 30.55 -24.15
N TYR A 494 1.11 31.53 -24.73
CA TYR A 494 0.68 32.95 -24.83
C TYR A 494 0.36 33.63 -23.49
N TYR A 495 1.14 33.27 -22.46
CA TYR A 495 1.28 34.00 -21.20
C TYR A 495 2.70 33.80 -20.65
N CYS A 496 3.25 34.76 -19.93
CA CYS A 496 4.61 34.63 -19.39
C CYS A 496 4.62 33.67 -18.20
N LYS A 497 5.21 32.48 -18.38
CA LYS A 497 5.34 31.47 -17.31
C LYS A 497 6.15 31.97 -16.13
N ASN A 498 7.19 32.78 -16.35
CA ASN A 498 8.04 33.25 -15.26
C ASN A 498 7.30 34.31 -14.41
N CYS A 499 6.63 35.27 -15.06
CA CYS A 499 5.70 36.15 -14.34
C CYS A 499 4.56 35.37 -13.70
N PHE A 500 4.04 34.32 -14.35
CA PHE A 500 2.99 33.49 -13.77
C PHE A 500 3.51 32.82 -12.50
N VAL A 501 4.63 32.11 -12.52
CA VAL A 501 5.17 31.42 -11.33
C VAL A 501 5.48 32.40 -10.21
N LYS A 502 6.08 33.55 -10.55
CA LYS A 502 6.43 34.62 -9.60
C LYS A 502 5.22 35.45 -9.13
N GLU A 503 4.10 35.41 -9.83
CA GLU A 503 2.88 36.09 -9.41
C GLU A 503 2.29 35.34 -8.23
N THR A 504 2.44 35.92 -7.04
CA THR A 504 1.93 35.35 -5.80
C THR A 504 0.47 35.72 -5.58
N ASN A 505 -0.04 36.75 -6.28
CA ASN A 505 -1.46 37.08 -6.26
C ASN A 505 -2.23 36.04 -7.09
N TYR A 506 -2.99 35.20 -6.38
CA TYR A 506 -3.70 34.07 -6.95
C TYR A 506 -4.73 34.52 -7.99
N SER A 507 -5.47 35.62 -7.78
CA SER A 507 -6.39 36.15 -8.80
C SER A 507 -5.73 36.70 -10.05
N LYS A 508 -4.53 37.29 -9.98
CA LYS A 508 -3.76 37.68 -11.17
C LYS A 508 -3.22 36.44 -11.89
N LYS A 509 -2.68 35.46 -11.17
CA LYS A 509 -2.35 34.12 -11.71
C LYS A 509 -3.55 33.51 -12.43
N PHE A 510 -4.74 33.62 -11.87
CA PHE A 510 -5.98 33.08 -12.43
C PHE A 510 -6.52 33.93 -13.59
N ARG A 511 -6.40 35.26 -13.58
CA ARG A 511 -6.74 36.16 -14.71
C ARG A 511 -5.83 35.99 -15.92
N MET A 512 -4.55 35.64 -15.70
CA MET A 512 -3.68 35.19 -16.78
C MET A 512 -4.30 34.00 -17.54
N LYS A 513 -5.23 33.27 -16.90
CA LYS A 513 -6.03 32.16 -17.43
C LYS A 513 -7.53 32.47 -17.75
N CYS A 514 -8.33 33.26 -16.98
CA CYS A 514 -9.72 33.82 -17.25
C CYS A 514 -10.31 34.69 -16.05
N VAL A 515 -11.39 35.51 -16.19
CA VAL A 515 -11.80 36.67 -15.28
C VAL A 515 -13.06 36.47 -14.35
N PHE A 516 -13.09 37.10 -13.13
CA PHE A 516 -14.18 37.09 -12.07
C PHE A 516 -14.41 38.46 -11.29
N LYS A 517 -15.51 38.62 -10.49
CA LYS A 517 -15.99 39.83 -9.72
C LYS A 517 -15.24 40.12 -8.39
N THR A 518 -15.18 41.37 -7.89
CA THR A 518 -14.32 41.78 -6.72
C THR A 518 -15.02 42.70 -5.70
N GLY A 519 -14.80 42.49 -4.39
CA GLY A 519 -15.25 43.30 -3.23
C GLY A 519 -14.11 43.74 -2.28
N ILE A 520 -14.39 44.59 -1.29
CA ILE A 520 -13.39 45.20 -0.37
C ILE A 520 -13.76 44.92 1.10
N LEU A 521 -12.80 44.40 1.89
CA LEU A 521 -12.89 44.21 3.34
C LEU A 521 -12.34 45.44 4.07
N GLU A 522 -13.21 46.14 4.79
CA GLU A 522 -12.88 47.34 5.55
C GLU A 522 -12.36 46.98 6.95
N THR A 523 -11.68 47.90 7.65
CA THR A 523 -11.19 47.66 9.02
C THR A 523 -12.31 47.60 10.04
N SER A 524 -13.39 48.34 9.79
CA SER A 524 -14.67 48.25 10.50
C SER A 524 -15.26 46.83 10.40
N ASP A 525 -15.01 46.10 9.32
CA ASP A 525 -15.49 44.72 9.15
C ASP A 525 -14.83 43.74 10.12
N TYR A 526 -13.70 44.10 10.75
CA TYR A 526 -13.13 43.30 11.82
C TYR A 526 -13.91 43.35 13.13
N ASP A 527 -14.91 44.23 13.25
CA ASP A 527 -15.85 44.20 14.37
C ASP A 527 -16.96 43.16 14.19
N LEU A 528 -17.27 42.80 12.94
CA LEU A 528 -18.21 41.72 12.65
C LEU A 528 -17.64 40.37 13.12
N ASN A 529 -18.50 39.42 13.45
CA ASN A 529 -18.02 38.06 13.69
C ASN A 529 -17.72 37.34 12.35
N VAL A 530 -17.03 36.20 12.41
CA VAL A 530 -16.57 35.48 11.21
C VAL A 530 -17.72 35.07 10.28
N LYS A 531 -18.88 34.66 10.81
CA LYS A 531 -20.06 34.28 9.99
C LYS A 531 -20.67 35.50 9.30
N GLU A 532 -20.74 36.65 9.97
CA GLU A 532 -21.25 37.90 9.40
C GLU A 532 -20.34 38.41 8.27
N ARG A 533 -19.01 38.34 8.45
CA ARG A 533 -18.07 38.64 7.36
C ARG A 533 -18.26 37.68 6.19
N GLN A 534 -18.40 36.39 6.46
CA GLN A 534 -18.62 35.39 5.41
C GLN A 534 -19.88 35.71 4.58
N ALA A 535 -21.01 36.01 5.23
CA ALA A 535 -22.24 36.37 4.53
C ALA A 535 -22.10 37.69 3.74
N LYS A 536 -21.41 38.70 4.29
CA LYS A 536 -21.18 39.98 3.60
C LYS A 536 -20.43 39.80 2.28
N PHE A 537 -19.50 38.84 2.21
CA PHE A 537 -18.65 38.65 1.04
C PHE A 537 -18.96 37.39 0.21
N GLU A 538 -20.03 36.65 0.54
CA GLU A 538 -20.39 35.37 -0.10
C GLU A 538 -20.64 35.49 -1.61
N SER A 539 -21.05 36.67 -2.08
CA SER A 539 -21.36 36.94 -3.50
C SER A 539 -20.18 37.54 -4.31
N TYR A 540 -19.01 37.72 -3.71
CA TYR A 540 -17.83 38.29 -4.35
C TYR A 540 -16.75 37.24 -4.60
N ASP A 541 -16.27 37.12 -5.84
CA ASP A 541 -15.27 36.12 -6.21
C ASP A 541 -13.85 36.45 -5.68
N ILE A 542 -13.58 37.73 -5.41
CA ILE A 542 -12.30 38.25 -4.91
C ILE A 542 -12.59 39.29 -3.83
N ILE A 543 -11.91 39.25 -2.68
CA ILE A 543 -12.04 40.27 -1.62
C ILE A 543 -10.67 40.89 -1.35
N LYS A 544 -10.55 42.22 -1.30
CA LYS A 544 -9.29 42.91 -0.96
C LYS A 544 -9.40 43.68 0.35
N CYS A 545 -8.37 43.65 1.17
CA CYS A 545 -8.32 44.45 2.40
C CYS A 545 -8.12 45.93 2.08
N GLU A 546 -8.94 46.82 2.65
CA GLU A 546 -8.81 48.27 2.41
C GLU A 546 -7.44 48.82 2.83
N LYS A 547 -6.86 48.27 3.90
CA LYS A 547 -5.68 48.85 4.57
C LYS A 547 -4.38 48.59 3.83
N CYS A 548 -4.25 47.41 3.26
CA CYS A 548 -3.03 46.97 2.58
C CYS A 548 -3.27 46.56 1.12
N ASN A 549 -4.52 46.66 0.65
CA ASN A 549 -4.96 46.26 -0.69
C ASN A 549 -4.66 44.79 -1.05
N TYR A 550 -4.33 43.97 -0.05
CA TYR A 550 -3.98 42.57 -0.22
C TYR A 550 -5.25 41.73 -0.35
N GLU A 551 -5.22 40.76 -1.25
CA GLU A 551 -6.34 39.87 -1.50
C GLU A 551 -6.46 38.82 -0.40
N ILE A 552 -7.70 38.57 0.03
CA ILE A 552 -8.02 37.71 1.15
C ILE A 552 -8.33 36.31 0.64
N ASN A 553 -7.63 35.31 1.16
CA ASN A 553 -7.78 33.93 0.73
C ASN A 553 -8.92 33.25 1.52
N ASN A 554 -10.04 32.94 0.86
CA ASN A 554 -11.35 32.65 1.48
C ASN A 554 -11.48 31.34 2.28
N PHE A 555 -10.40 30.59 2.50
CA PHE A 555 -10.49 29.27 3.14
C PHE A 555 -10.50 29.31 4.68
N TYR A 556 -10.03 30.38 5.33
CA TYR A 556 -10.00 30.46 6.80
C TYR A 556 -10.25 31.90 7.33
N ASN A 557 -11.51 32.20 7.68
CA ASN A 557 -11.96 33.31 8.55
C ASN A 557 -12.08 34.74 8.00
N TYR A 558 -12.02 34.98 6.68
CA TYR A 558 -12.24 36.31 6.05
C TYR A 558 -11.44 37.44 6.73
N ARG A 559 -10.13 37.23 6.90
CA ARG A 559 -9.21 38.20 7.52
C ARG A 559 -7.96 38.43 6.67
N CYS A 560 -7.35 39.59 6.79
CA CYS A 560 -6.10 39.91 6.10
C CYS A 560 -4.91 39.44 6.94
N ASP A 561 -4.23 38.39 6.48
CA ASP A 561 -3.08 37.82 7.20
C ASP A 561 -1.89 38.80 7.31
N GLU A 562 -1.74 39.71 6.34
CA GLU A 562 -0.68 40.72 6.33
C GLU A 562 -0.91 41.79 7.40
N CYS A 563 -2.14 42.30 7.51
CA CYS A 563 -2.49 43.21 8.61
C CYS A 563 -2.47 42.49 9.96
N TYR A 564 -2.84 41.21 9.99
CA TYR A 564 -2.84 40.40 11.20
C TYR A 564 -1.42 40.19 11.76
N SER A 565 -0.44 39.90 10.90
CA SER A 565 0.95 39.69 11.35
C SER A 565 1.58 40.94 11.97
N LYS A 566 1.13 42.13 11.55
CA LYS A 566 1.63 43.43 12.05
C LYS A 566 0.79 43.99 13.19
N ALA A 567 -0.44 43.51 13.37
CA ALA A 567 -1.33 43.92 14.45
C ALA A 567 -0.76 43.51 15.82
N ASP A 568 -1.07 44.31 16.85
CA ASP A 568 -0.78 43.94 18.23
C ASP A 568 -1.67 42.78 18.69
N LYS A 569 -1.43 42.29 19.92
CA LYS A 569 -2.16 41.14 20.46
C LYS A 569 -3.68 41.37 20.57
N TYR A 570 -4.12 42.61 20.77
CA TYR A 570 -5.54 42.97 20.86
C TYR A 570 -6.18 42.97 19.46
N GLU A 571 -5.58 43.69 18.52
CA GLU A 571 -6.06 43.78 17.15
C GLU A 571 -6.02 42.43 16.42
N ARG A 572 -5.01 41.58 16.68
CA ARG A 572 -5.00 40.20 16.17
C ARG A 572 -6.23 39.42 16.62
N LYS A 573 -6.56 39.48 17.90
CA LYS A 573 -7.75 38.79 18.40
C LYS A 573 -9.01 39.36 17.73
N ARG A 574 -9.11 40.69 17.57
CA ARG A 574 -10.25 41.38 16.94
C ARG A 574 -10.45 40.92 15.51
N MET A 575 -9.38 40.92 14.73
CA MET A 575 -9.38 40.45 13.34
C MET A 575 -9.72 38.96 13.20
N THR A 576 -9.39 38.14 14.21
CA THR A 576 -9.68 36.70 14.15
C THR A 576 -11.11 36.37 14.53
N PHE A 577 -11.66 37.06 15.52
CA PHE A 577 -12.90 36.63 16.16
C PHE A 577 -14.07 37.60 16.00
N GLY A 578 -13.80 38.86 15.66
CA GLY A 578 -14.78 39.94 15.77
C GLY A 578 -14.86 40.50 17.18
N ILE A 579 -15.65 41.57 17.35
CA ILE A 579 -16.07 42.04 18.67
C ILE A 579 -17.49 41.47 18.90
N CYS A 580 -17.70 40.83 20.05
CA CYS A 580 -19.06 40.48 20.43
C CYS A 580 -19.87 41.75 20.66
N LYS A 581 -20.90 41.98 19.84
CA LYS A 581 -21.81 43.14 19.95
C LYS A 581 -22.50 43.28 21.32
N TYR A 582 -22.51 42.23 22.14
CA TYR A 582 -23.23 42.18 23.42
C TYR A 582 -22.36 42.32 24.66
N CYS A 583 -21.17 41.72 24.68
CA CYS A 583 -20.26 41.81 25.83
C CYS A 583 -18.97 42.59 25.53
N SER A 584 -18.81 43.08 24.29
CA SER A 584 -17.62 43.80 23.80
C SER A 584 -16.29 43.03 23.96
N GLU A 585 -16.35 41.72 24.22
CA GLU A 585 -15.16 40.87 24.30
C GLU A 585 -14.76 40.29 22.94
N ILE A 586 -13.45 40.03 22.81
CA ILE A 586 -12.84 39.47 21.61
C ILE A 586 -12.46 38.01 21.87
N ASN A 587 -13.38 37.08 21.56
CA ASN A 587 -13.18 35.64 21.71
C ASN A 587 -13.93 34.85 20.61
N ALA A 588 -13.26 33.87 19.98
CA ALA A 588 -13.78 32.98 18.91
C ALA A 588 -15.11 32.33 19.26
N GLU A 589 -15.25 32.08 20.55
CA GLU A 589 -16.39 31.48 21.19
C GLU A 589 -16.70 32.39 22.37
N CYS A 590 -17.24 33.60 22.15
CA CYS A 590 -17.84 34.28 23.29
C CYS A 590 -18.86 33.31 23.88
N GLY A 591 -18.63 32.89 25.13
CA GLY A 591 -19.60 32.17 25.95
C GLY A 591 -20.74 33.08 26.39
N CYS A 592 -20.95 34.16 25.64
CA CYS A 592 -22.08 35.05 25.73
C CYS A 592 -23.33 34.21 25.45
N LEU A 593 -24.31 34.35 26.32
CA LEU A 593 -25.56 33.60 26.29
C LEU A 593 -26.28 33.72 24.92
N TYR A 594 -26.15 34.86 24.25
CA TYR A 594 -26.70 35.11 22.92
C TYR A 594 -26.14 34.15 21.83
N SER A 595 -24.82 33.92 21.80
CA SER A 595 -24.20 32.99 20.82
C SER A 595 -24.69 31.56 21.01
N LEU A 596 -24.94 31.16 22.26
CA LEU A 596 -25.48 29.86 22.63
C LEU A 596 -26.96 29.73 22.23
N ASN A 597 -27.76 30.77 22.45
CA ASN A 597 -29.16 30.83 22.01
C ASN A 597 -29.31 30.75 20.49
N GLN A 598 -28.39 31.34 19.72
CA GLN A 598 -28.39 31.23 18.26
C GLN A 598 -28.04 29.81 17.77
N LEU A 599 -27.07 29.14 18.40
CA LEU A 599 -26.79 27.71 18.17
C LEU A 599 -28.00 26.82 18.49
N LEU A 600 -28.72 27.09 19.58
CA LEU A 600 -29.94 26.36 19.93
C LEU A 600 -31.08 26.57 18.92
N LYS A 601 -31.23 27.79 18.37
CA LYS A 601 -32.16 28.06 17.26
C LYS A 601 -31.79 27.28 15.99
N GLU A 602 -30.51 27.26 15.62
CA GLU A 602 -30.02 26.44 14.50
C GLU A 602 -30.34 24.93 14.72
N PHE A 603 -30.26 24.45 15.96
CA PHE A 603 -30.60 23.07 16.34
C PHE A 603 -32.11 22.74 16.31
N LYS A 604 -32.99 23.70 16.62
CA LYS A 604 -34.44 23.51 16.48
C LYS A 604 -34.82 23.26 15.01
N ASN A 605 -34.24 24.04 14.09
CA ASN A 605 -34.53 23.94 12.66
C ASN A 605 -34.02 22.63 12.01
N PHE A 606 -32.94 22.04 12.53
CA PHE A 606 -32.39 20.76 12.05
C PHE A 606 -33.30 19.55 12.38
N ASN A 607 -34.15 19.65 13.40
CA ASN A 607 -34.92 18.53 13.93
C ASN A 607 -36.39 18.49 13.49
N GLU A 608 -37.02 19.62 13.13
CA GLU A 608 -38.47 19.62 12.82
C GLU A 608 -38.80 19.25 11.36
N SER A 609 -37.91 19.52 10.41
CA SER A 609 -38.18 19.30 8.98
C SER A 609 -37.92 17.87 8.49
N LYS A 610 -37.01 17.11 9.13
CA LYS A 610 -36.65 15.72 8.72
C LYS A 610 -37.43 14.62 9.44
N VAL A 611 -38.15 14.96 10.52
CA VAL A 611 -38.90 13.97 11.32
C VAL A 611 -40.32 13.75 10.76
N ASN A 612 -40.88 14.71 10.02
CA ASN A 612 -42.25 14.66 9.50
C ASN A 612 -42.37 14.11 8.06
N GLY A 613 -41.36 13.41 7.54
CA GLY A 613 -41.37 12.87 6.18
C GLY A 613 -42.01 11.47 6.08
N ASN A 614 -42.67 11.20 4.94
CA ASN A 614 -43.35 9.94 4.59
C ASN A 614 -42.61 8.68 5.09
N ALA A 615 -43.27 7.90 5.94
CA ALA A 615 -42.82 6.60 6.42
C ALA A 615 -43.49 5.48 5.62
N ILE A 616 -42.75 4.40 5.36
CA ILE A 616 -43.26 3.18 4.72
C ILE A 616 -42.98 1.96 5.60
N THR A 617 -43.88 0.98 5.60
CA THR A 617 -43.67 -0.28 6.31
C THR A 617 -42.86 -1.25 5.44
N MET A 618 -41.75 -1.76 5.99
CA MET A 618 -41.03 -2.91 5.46
C MET A 618 -41.65 -4.18 6.04
N THR A 619 -42.19 -5.02 5.15
CA THR A 619 -42.84 -6.27 5.53
C THR A 619 -41.81 -7.38 5.74
N ILE A 620 -42.21 -8.48 6.37
CA ILE A 620 -41.34 -9.66 6.52
C ILE A 620 -40.89 -10.21 5.16
N SER A 621 -41.74 -10.14 4.13
CA SER A 621 -41.41 -10.58 2.76
C SER A 621 -40.35 -9.69 2.09
N ASP A 622 -40.15 -8.46 2.54
CA ASP A 622 -39.12 -7.58 1.97
C ASP A 622 -37.69 -8.01 2.34
N TYR A 623 -37.54 -8.90 3.33
CA TYR A 623 -36.28 -9.59 3.58
C TYR A 623 -35.93 -10.61 2.49
N ASP A 624 -36.85 -11.02 1.62
CA ASP A 624 -36.55 -11.87 0.46
C ASP A 624 -35.83 -11.10 -0.66
N LEU A 625 -35.95 -9.76 -0.68
CA LEU A 625 -35.19 -8.91 -1.59
C LEU A 625 -33.73 -8.84 -1.14
N ASN A 626 -32.78 -8.72 -2.07
CA ASN A 626 -31.40 -8.42 -1.70
C ASN A 626 -31.25 -6.94 -1.28
N GLU A 627 -30.09 -6.56 -0.75
CA GLU A 627 -29.83 -5.20 -0.27
C GLU A 627 -30.03 -4.11 -1.33
N ASP A 628 -29.57 -4.30 -2.58
CA ASP A 628 -29.71 -3.29 -3.64
C ASP A 628 -31.19 -3.14 -4.06
N ASP A 629 -31.95 -4.23 -4.05
CA ASP A 629 -33.39 -4.24 -4.33
C ASP A 629 -34.17 -3.54 -3.21
N ARG A 630 -33.85 -3.78 -1.93
CA ARG A 630 -34.43 -3.02 -0.82
C ARG A 630 -34.10 -1.53 -0.95
N ARG A 631 -32.83 -1.19 -1.17
CA ARG A 631 -32.38 0.21 -1.33
C ARG A 631 -33.15 0.90 -2.45
N ALA A 632 -33.36 0.22 -3.58
CA ALA A 632 -34.14 0.75 -4.68
C ALA A 632 -35.64 0.89 -4.33
N LYS A 633 -36.23 -0.07 -3.61
CA LYS A 633 -37.63 -0.03 -3.18
C LYS A 633 -37.93 1.17 -2.26
N TYR A 634 -37.00 1.51 -1.38
CA TYR A 634 -37.22 2.50 -0.32
C TYR A 634 -36.46 3.82 -0.51
N LYS A 635 -35.80 4.04 -1.65
CA LYS A 635 -34.94 5.20 -1.92
C LYS A 635 -35.65 6.56 -1.73
N ASP A 636 -36.97 6.60 -1.94
CA ASP A 636 -37.77 7.83 -1.90
C ASP A 636 -38.44 8.06 -0.52
N TYR A 637 -38.18 7.19 0.46
CA TYR A 637 -38.78 7.28 1.80
C TYR A 637 -37.75 7.69 2.85
N ASN A 638 -38.20 8.54 3.78
CA ASN A 638 -37.33 9.05 4.84
C ASN A 638 -37.15 8.04 5.98
N HIS A 639 -38.19 7.23 6.25
CA HIS A 639 -38.21 6.27 7.35
C HIS A 639 -38.85 4.95 6.91
N ILE A 640 -38.33 3.85 7.44
CA ILE A 640 -38.81 2.49 7.22
C ILE A 640 -39.28 1.95 8.57
N LEU A 641 -40.57 1.61 8.69
CA LEU A 641 -41.14 0.91 9.84
C LEU A 641 -40.98 -0.59 9.62
N CYS A 642 -40.21 -1.29 10.46
CA CYS A 642 -40.09 -2.75 10.33
C CYS A 642 -41.26 -3.44 11.02
N GLU A 643 -42.02 -4.23 10.26
CA GLU A 643 -43.16 -5.01 10.75
C GLU A 643 -42.80 -5.97 11.91
N LYS A 644 -41.60 -6.57 11.88
CA LYS A 644 -41.16 -7.56 12.89
C LYS A 644 -40.87 -6.96 14.27
N CYS A 645 -40.32 -5.74 14.32
CA CYS A 645 -39.94 -5.05 15.57
C CYS A 645 -40.85 -3.87 15.92
N ASN A 646 -41.71 -3.45 14.99
CA ASN A 646 -42.45 -2.19 15.00
C ASN A 646 -41.57 -0.95 15.28
N LYS A 647 -40.28 -1.03 14.95
CA LYS A 647 -39.32 0.06 15.12
C LYS A 647 -39.06 0.74 13.79
N MET A 648 -39.05 2.08 13.83
CA MET A 648 -38.63 2.92 12.71
C MET A 648 -37.10 2.95 12.61
N PHE A 649 -36.59 2.87 11.39
CA PHE A 649 -35.18 3.06 11.09
C PHE A 649 -35.02 3.68 9.70
N THR A 650 -33.83 4.18 9.41
CA THR A 650 -33.44 4.68 8.09
C THR A 650 -32.27 3.82 7.60
N TYR A 651 -31.91 3.91 6.31
CA TYR A 651 -30.70 3.24 5.81
C TYR A 651 -29.42 3.62 6.55
N ASN A 652 -29.42 4.78 7.22
CA ASN A 652 -28.22 5.36 7.82
C ASN A 652 -28.23 5.35 9.36
N TYR A 653 -29.40 5.31 10.03
CA TYR A 653 -29.54 5.44 11.50
C TYR A 653 -30.85 4.81 12.06
N CYS A 654 -30.85 4.35 13.32
CA CYS A 654 -32.07 3.86 14.02
C CYS A 654 -32.79 4.97 14.82
N HIS A 655 -34.11 4.83 15.01
CA HIS A 655 -34.95 5.78 15.75
C HIS A 655 -34.49 6.00 17.21
N ASP A 656 -34.05 4.94 17.91
CA ASP A 656 -33.66 5.03 19.32
C ASP A 656 -32.44 5.92 19.53
N CYS A 657 -31.45 5.87 18.62
CA CYS A 657 -30.30 6.77 18.63
C CYS A 657 -30.69 8.23 18.36
N VAL A 658 -31.73 8.46 17.56
CA VAL A 658 -32.28 9.81 17.32
C VAL A 658 -33.05 10.30 18.55
N ALA A 659 -33.83 9.42 19.20
CA ALA A 659 -34.60 9.73 20.40
C ALA A 659 -33.71 10.03 21.62
N GLU A 660 -32.65 9.26 21.85
CA GLU A 660 -31.68 9.49 22.93
C GLU A 660 -31.00 10.86 22.78
N LYS A 661 -30.62 11.22 21.55
CA LYS A 661 -30.06 12.55 21.24
C LYS A 661 -31.07 13.67 21.51
N LYS A 662 -32.35 13.45 21.20
CA LYS A 662 -33.44 14.41 21.50
C LYS A 662 -33.60 14.62 23.01
N GLN A 663 -33.49 13.57 23.81
CA GLN A 663 -33.59 13.66 25.27
C GLN A 663 -32.39 14.41 25.88
N LYS A 664 -31.16 14.11 25.42
CA LYS A 664 -29.95 14.83 25.81
C LYS A 664 -30.03 16.32 25.47
N LEU A 665 -30.55 16.66 24.30
CA LEU A 665 -30.76 18.05 23.88
C LEU A 665 -31.78 18.77 24.79
N LYS A 666 -32.88 18.11 25.15
CA LYS A 666 -33.91 18.68 26.04
C LYS A 666 -33.35 18.99 27.43
N LYS A 667 -32.50 18.11 27.98
CA LYS A 667 -31.83 18.33 29.27
C LYS A 667 -30.89 19.55 29.22
N LEU A 668 -30.07 19.65 28.18
CA LEU A 668 -29.14 20.78 27.99
C LEU A 668 -29.89 22.12 27.83
N GLN A 669 -31.07 22.12 27.21
CA GLN A 669 -31.92 23.31 27.10
C GLN A 669 -32.44 23.78 28.46
N THR A 670 -32.85 22.86 29.34
CA THR A 670 -33.31 23.19 30.69
C THR A 670 -32.18 23.76 31.55
N GLU A 671 -30.99 23.18 31.47
CA GLU A 671 -29.81 23.68 32.18
C GLU A 671 -29.47 25.11 31.73
N LEU A 672 -29.52 25.38 30.42
CA LEU A 672 -29.26 26.71 29.85
C LEU A 672 -30.17 27.82 30.41
N GLN A 673 -31.47 27.52 30.59
CA GLN A 673 -32.45 28.49 31.06
C GLN A 673 -32.15 28.99 32.48
N ILE A 674 -31.56 28.13 33.32
CA ILE A 674 -31.14 28.47 34.69
C ILE A 674 -29.97 29.46 34.64
N TYR A 675 -29.00 29.23 33.75
CA TYR A 675 -27.85 30.11 33.60
C TYR A 675 -28.17 31.41 32.87
N GLU A 676 -29.16 31.42 31.98
CA GLU A 676 -29.70 32.64 31.35
C GLU A 676 -30.23 33.61 32.40
N ASN A 677 -31.04 33.10 33.35
CA ASN A 677 -31.59 33.89 34.44
C ASN A 677 -30.50 34.41 35.40
N PHE A 678 -29.44 33.63 35.63
CA PHE A 678 -28.30 34.04 36.44
C PHE A 678 -27.43 35.11 35.75
N TYR A 679 -27.15 34.93 34.45
CA TYR A 679 -26.35 35.85 33.64
C TYR A 679 -27.03 37.22 33.52
N ASN A 680 -28.34 37.27 33.24
CA ASN A 680 -29.07 38.53 33.12
C ASN A 680 -29.06 39.33 34.43
N LYS A 681 -29.27 38.68 35.59
CA LYS A 681 -29.17 39.34 36.91
C LYS A 681 -27.77 39.92 37.20
N LEU A 682 -26.72 39.26 36.72
CA LEU A 682 -25.33 39.69 36.91
C LEU A 682 -24.97 40.84 35.94
N TYR A 683 -25.42 40.74 34.68
CA TYR A 683 -25.25 41.75 33.64
C TYR A 683 -25.90 43.08 34.03
N ASP A 684 -27.12 43.06 34.56
CA ASP A 684 -27.81 44.27 35.04
C ASP A 684 -27.06 44.95 36.21
N ARG A 685 -26.49 44.15 37.13
CA ARG A 685 -25.66 44.66 38.23
C ARG A 685 -24.37 45.31 37.76
N ILE A 686 -23.75 44.80 36.70
CA ILE A 686 -22.49 45.30 36.15
C ILE A 686 -22.73 46.56 35.31
N THR A 687 -23.77 46.54 34.48
CA THR A 687 -24.11 47.67 33.59
C THR A 687 -24.54 48.91 34.37
N ASN A 688 -25.30 48.73 35.46
CA ASN A 688 -25.66 49.84 36.35
C ASN A 688 -24.46 50.43 37.13
N LYS A 689 -23.41 49.64 37.39
CA LYS A 689 -22.16 50.14 37.99
C LYS A 689 -21.23 50.82 36.98
N LEU A 690 -21.28 50.44 35.71
CA LEU A 690 -20.47 51.01 34.63
C LEU A 690 -21.01 52.34 34.08
N LYS A 691 -22.32 52.60 34.14
CA LYS A 691 -22.90 53.92 33.81
C LYS A 691 -22.38 55.08 34.67
N ILE A 692 -21.80 54.80 35.84
CA ILE A 692 -21.17 55.80 36.72
C ILE A 692 -19.74 56.17 36.21
N SER A 693 -19.25 55.55 35.14
CA SER A 693 -17.85 55.62 34.69
C SER A 693 -17.58 56.43 33.42
N GLU A 694 -18.58 57.02 32.73
CA GLU A 694 -18.29 57.84 31.55
C GLU A 694 -17.50 59.12 31.90
N GLU A 695 -17.73 59.71 33.08
CA GLU A 695 -16.92 60.82 33.61
C GLU A 695 -15.52 60.37 34.09
N LEU A 696 -15.37 59.13 34.57
CA LEU A 696 -14.09 58.58 35.03
C LEU A 696 -13.18 58.12 33.88
N GLN A 697 -13.74 57.77 32.72
CA GLN A 697 -12.96 57.33 31.55
C GLN A 697 -12.10 58.44 30.93
N LEU A 698 -12.47 59.71 31.09
CA LEU A 698 -11.63 60.86 30.71
C LEU A 698 -10.42 61.02 31.65
N ILE A 699 -10.56 60.68 32.92
CA ILE A 699 -9.49 60.79 33.93
C ILE A 699 -8.52 59.59 33.84
N ILE A 700 -8.99 58.41 33.43
CA ILE A 700 -8.21 57.17 33.37
C ILE A 700 -7.15 57.17 32.25
N ARG A 701 -7.28 57.99 31.20
CA ARG A 701 -6.30 58.04 30.09
C ARG A 701 -4.91 58.56 30.49
N ASN A 702 -4.78 59.27 31.61
CA ASN A 702 -3.53 59.98 31.96
C ASN A 702 -2.93 59.56 33.32
N ASN A 703 -3.33 58.43 33.93
CA ASN A 703 -2.83 58.09 35.27
C ASN A 703 -2.60 56.58 35.47
N GLU A 704 -1.34 56.13 35.43
CA GLU A 704 -0.92 54.73 35.67
C GLU A 704 -1.36 54.20 37.05
N TYR A 705 -1.63 55.10 38.00
CA TYR A 705 -2.07 54.75 39.35
C TYR A 705 -3.46 54.06 39.37
N ILE A 706 -4.38 54.39 38.44
CA ILE A 706 -5.73 53.82 38.40
C ILE A 706 -5.73 52.41 37.79
N TYR A 707 -4.81 52.12 36.86
CA TYR A 707 -4.68 50.79 36.25
C TYR A 707 -4.39 49.71 37.30
N SER A 708 -3.66 50.05 38.37
CA SER A 708 -3.37 49.15 39.48
C SER A 708 -4.59 48.83 40.37
N LYS A 709 -5.57 49.74 40.44
CA LYS A 709 -6.77 49.58 41.29
C LYS A 709 -7.89 48.76 40.62
N ILE A 710 -7.91 48.68 39.28
CA ILE A 710 -8.85 47.82 38.54
C ILE A 710 -8.62 46.32 38.84
N LYS A 711 -7.40 45.96 39.31
CA LYS A 711 -7.08 44.62 39.82
C LYS A 711 -7.94 44.17 41.01
N ARG A 712 -8.65 45.07 41.70
CA ARG A 712 -9.59 44.72 42.79
C ARG A 712 -10.95 44.16 42.33
N PHE A 713 -11.25 44.13 41.03
CA PHE A 713 -12.48 43.51 40.50
C PHE A 713 -12.36 41.99 40.22
N GLU A 714 -11.28 41.34 40.66
CA GLU A 714 -11.03 39.90 40.46
C GLU A 714 -12.19 39.00 40.92
N GLY A 715 -12.94 39.36 41.97
CA GLY A 715 -14.04 38.54 42.49
C GLY A 715 -15.22 38.39 41.54
N THR A 716 -15.67 39.49 40.91
CA THR A 716 -16.80 39.47 39.96
C THR A 716 -16.36 38.89 38.61
N TYR A 717 -15.12 39.16 38.20
CA TYR A 717 -14.51 38.59 37.00
C TYR A 717 -14.36 37.07 37.10
N LEU A 718 -13.98 36.54 38.27
CA LEU A 718 -13.85 35.10 38.49
C LEU A 718 -15.21 34.38 38.44
N GLN A 719 -16.28 34.98 38.99
CA GLN A 719 -17.64 34.44 38.89
C GLN A 719 -18.15 34.42 37.43
N ILE A 720 -17.90 35.49 36.67
CA ILE A 720 -18.23 35.55 35.24
C ILE A 720 -17.44 34.49 34.46
N LYS A 721 -16.16 34.32 34.76
CA LYS A 721 -15.30 33.33 34.11
C LYS A 721 -15.80 31.90 34.32
N ILE A 722 -16.25 31.55 35.54
CA ILE A 722 -16.82 30.22 35.84
C ILE A 722 -18.11 29.99 35.03
N VAL A 723 -18.99 30.98 34.94
CA VAL A 723 -20.24 30.88 34.16
C VAL A 723 -19.93 30.74 32.66
N ILE A 724 -18.97 31.51 32.14
CA ILE A 724 -18.52 31.42 30.74
C ILE A 724 -17.90 30.06 30.46
N GLU A 725 -17.04 29.54 31.33
CA GLU A 725 -16.42 28.21 31.17
C GLU A 725 -17.47 27.09 31.15
N TYR A 726 -18.52 27.21 31.98
CA TYR A 726 -19.62 26.25 32.00
C TYR A 726 -20.50 26.35 30.74
N ILE A 727 -20.85 27.56 30.30
CA ILE A 727 -21.54 27.79 29.01
C ILE A 727 -20.74 27.20 27.84
N MET A 728 -19.42 27.35 27.86
CA MET A 728 -18.50 26.79 26.86
C MET A 728 -18.44 25.27 26.92
N SER A 729 -18.66 24.65 28.09
CA SER A 729 -18.85 23.21 28.23
C SER A 729 -20.14 22.75 27.53
N ILE A 730 -21.28 23.42 27.79
CA ILE A 730 -22.56 23.10 27.14
C ILE A 730 -22.46 23.29 25.62
N LYS A 731 -21.81 24.37 25.16
CA LYS A 731 -21.57 24.64 23.73
C LYS A 731 -20.78 23.53 23.05
N ARG A 732 -19.73 23.01 23.69
CA ARG A 732 -18.94 21.88 23.19
C ARG A 732 -19.79 20.60 23.09
N GLU A 733 -20.65 20.37 24.07
CA GLU A 733 -21.53 19.20 24.07
C GLU A 733 -22.61 19.27 23.00
N LEU A 734 -23.16 20.46 22.72
CA LEU A 734 -24.03 20.69 21.57
C LEU A 734 -23.29 20.44 20.25
N ILE A 735 -22.04 20.90 20.11
CA ILE A 735 -21.23 20.62 18.91
C ILE A 735 -20.97 19.11 18.75
N ARG A 736 -20.71 18.37 19.84
CA ARG A 736 -20.60 16.90 19.81
C ARG A 736 -21.89 16.22 19.38
N ILE A 737 -23.06 16.76 19.75
CA ILE A 737 -24.35 16.26 19.24
C ILE A 737 -24.48 16.52 17.72
N LYS A 738 -23.90 17.61 17.20
CA LYS A 738 -23.90 17.99 15.77
C LYS A 738 -22.93 17.16 14.93
N GLN A 739 -21.75 16.86 15.47
CA GLN A 739 -20.72 16.07 14.80
C GLN A 739 -21.17 14.60 14.82
N VAL A 740 -21.49 14.06 13.64
CA VAL A 740 -21.90 12.67 13.46
C VAL A 740 -20.80 11.76 14.03
N PRO A 741 -21.08 10.87 15.00
CA PRO A 741 -20.14 9.82 15.31
C PRO A 741 -20.01 8.93 14.08
N GLU A 742 -18.80 8.79 13.58
CA GLU A 742 -18.42 7.55 12.90
C GLU A 742 -18.75 6.41 13.86
N ILE A 743 -19.61 5.50 13.38
CA ILE A 743 -19.97 4.22 14.01
C ILE A 743 -21.01 4.32 15.14
N CYS A 744 -22.30 4.26 14.76
CA CYS A 744 -23.17 3.33 15.47
C CYS A 744 -22.67 1.93 15.10
N PHE A 745 -22.45 1.01 16.04
CA PHE A 745 -22.03 -0.38 15.76
C PHE A 745 -23.04 -1.19 14.91
N HIS A 746 -24.11 -0.54 14.43
CA HIS A 746 -25.09 -1.06 13.49
C HIS A 746 -24.86 -0.57 12.03
N ASN A 747 -23.88 0.31 11.79
CA ASN A 747 -23.71 1.08 10.54
C ASN A 747 -22.90 0.38 9.43
N ALA A 748 -23.32 -0.80 8.98
CA ALA A 748 -22.92 -1.22 7.64
C ALA A 748 -24.05 -1.86 6.84
N ARG A 749 -25.25 -1.98 7.39
CA ARG A 749 -26.26 -2.86 6.82
C ARG A 749 -27.67 -2.28 6.96
N SER A 750 -28.44 -2.42 5.89
CA SER A 750 -29.81 -1.93 5.72
C SER A 750 -30.88 -2.66 6.56
N TYR A 751 -30.57 -3.11 7.78
CA TYR A 751 -31.42 -4.04 8.54
C TYR A 751 -32.00 -3.41 9.81
N CYS A 752 -33.26 -3.75 10.18
CA CYS A 752 -33.78 -3.46 11.54
C CYS A 752 -32.86 -4.15 12.57
N VAL A 753 -32.86 -3.62 13.80
CA VAL A 753 -32.28 -4.27 15.00
C VAL A 753 -32.67 -5.76 15.14
N CYS A 754 -33.80 -6.20 14.56
CA CYS A 754 -34.16 -7.62 14.42
C CYS A 754 -33.01 -8.48 13.91
N TYR A 755 -32.20 -7.99 12.97
CA TYR A 755 -31.10 -8.75 12.39
C TYR A 755 -30.03 -9.12 13.43
N ASN A 756 -29.72 -8.21 14.36
CA ASN A 756 -28.75 -8.47 15.42
C ASN A 756 -29.31 -9.39 16.51
N MET A 757 -30.64 -9.42 16.65
CA MET A 757 -31.35 -10.30 17.59
C MET A 757 -31.65 -11.68 16.99
N GLU A 758 -31.48 -11.86 15.69
CA GLU A 758 -31.74 -13.13 15.01
C GLU A 758 -30.62 -14.13 15.27
N THR A 759 -30.99 -15.26 15.87
CA THR A 759 -30.07 -16.36 16.21
C THR A 759 -30.11 -17.48 15.17
N ASP A 760 -31.19 -17.59 14.39
CA ASP A 760 -31.27 -18.52 13.28
C ASP A 760 -30.39 -18.04 12.12
N ILE A 761 -29.37 -18.83 11.78
CA ILE A 761 -28.42 -18.52 10.71
C ILE A 761 -29.10 -18.41 9.34
N ASN A 762 -30.15 -19.19 9.08
CA ASN A 762 -30.89 -19.16 7.82
C ASN A 762 -31.70 -17.88 7.70
N GLU A 763 -32.44 -17.49 8.74
CA GLU A 763 -33.17 -16.22 8.72
C GLU A 763 -32.21 -15.03 8.67
N LYS A 764 -31.06 -15.11 9.35
CA LYS A 764 -30.02 -14.08 9.26
C LYS A 764 -29.46 -13.95 7.84
N ASN A 765 -29.14 -15.07 7.18
CA ASN A 765 -28.69 -15.08 5.79
C ASN A 765 -29.79 -14.61 4.82
N ARG A 766 -31.05 -14.96 5.07
CA ARG A 766 -32.20 -14.48 4.31
C ARG A 766 -32.31 -12.97 4.40
N MET A 767 -32.25 -12.41 5.62
CA MET A 767 -32.27 -10.96 5.84
C MET A 767 -31.08 -10.28 5.15
N GLU A 768 -29.89 -10.88 5.19
CA GLU A 768 -28.67 -10.31 4.60
C GLU A 768 -28.67 -10.37 3.07
N PHE A 769 -28.81 -11.56 2.50
CA PHE A 769 -28.59 -11.80 1.09
C PHE A 769 -29.88 -11.82 0.26
N GLY A 770 -31.02 -12.09 0.89
CA GLY A 770 -32.32 -12.30 0.25
C GLY A 770 -32.59 -13.78 -0.08
N LYS A 771 -33.75 -14.03 -0.69
CA LYS A 771 -34.21 -15.35 -1.12
C LYS A 771 -34.62 -15.29 -2.59
N CYS A 772 -34.23 -16.30 -3.37
CA CYS A 772 -34.61 -16.37 -4.76
C CYS A 772 -36.12 -16.66 -4.92
N LYS A 773 -36.86 -15.83 -5.65
CA LYS A 773 -38.29 -16.01 -5.97
C LYS A 773 -38.57 -17.27 -6.77
N GLU A 774 -37.63 -17.70 -7.62
CA GLU A 774 -37.80 -18.88 -8.48
C GLU A 774 -37.55 -20.22 -7.77
N CYS A 775 -36.39 -20.38 -7.12
CA CYS A 775 -36.03 -21.65 -6.47
C CYS A 775 -36.25 -21.67 -4.96
N LEU A 776 -36.69 -20.55 -4.37
CA LEU A 776 -36.95 -20.39 -2.94
C LEU A 776 -35.75 -20.64 -2.04
N ARG A 777 -34.52 -20.69 -2.58
CA ARG A 777 -33.30 -20.81 -1.79
C ARG A 777 -32.82 -19.43 -1.33
N ILE A 778 -32.30 -19.38 -0.11
CA ILE A 778 -31.57 -18.20 0.40
C ILE A 778 -30.31 -18.02 -0.43
N HIS A 779 -30.00 -16.78 -0.78
CA HIS A 779 -28.77 -16.47 -1.51
C HIS A 779 -27.55 -16.77 -0.63
N GLU A 780 -26.54 -17.43 -1.20
CA GLU A 780 -25.30 -17.78 -0.48
C GLU A 780 -24.45 -16.55 -0.15
N ASP A 781 -24.52 -15.54 -1.02
CA ASP A 781 -23.77 -14.30 -0.93
C ASP A 781 -24.49 -13.16 -1.69
N LEU A 782 -23.83 -12.01 -1.81
CA LEU A 782 -24.35 -10.83 -2.49
C LEU A 782 -24.53 -11.00 -4.02
N ASN A 783 -24.01 -12.06 -4.64
CA ASN A 783 -24.08 -12.28 -6.09
C ASN A 783 -25.46 -12.81 -6.54
N GLY A 784 -26.34 -13.15 -5.61
CA GLY A 784 -27.70 -13.61 -5.89
C GLY A 784 -27.79 -15.11 -6.15
N CYS A 785 -28.73 -15.55 -7.00
CA CYS A 785 -29.00 -16.98 -7.20
C CYS A 785 -28.21 -17.57 -8.38
N LEU A 786 -27.05 -18.14 -8.09
CA LEU A 786 -26.19 -18.76 -9.11
C LEU A 786 -26.86 -19.93 -9.83
N SER A 787 -27.73 -20.68 -9.16
CA SER A 787 -28.42 -21.84 -9.76
C SER A 787 -29.56 -21.46 -10.71
N CYS A 788 -30.19 -20.30 -10.54
CA CYS A 788 -31.24 -19.81 -11.44
C CYS A 788 -30.68 -18.97 -12.61
N ASN A 789 -29.50 -18.37 -12.45
CA ASN A 789 -28.89 -17.52 -13.48
C ASN A 789 -28.77 -18.21 -14.85
N PRO A 790 -28.33 -19.48 -14.99
CA PRO A 790 -28.31 -20.17 -16.27
C PRO A 790 -29.66 -20.20 -17.00
N LYS A 791 -30.75 -20.44 -16.27
CA LYS A 791 -32.11 -20.45 -16.86
C LYS A 791 -32.54 -19.04 -17.29
N ARG A 792 -32.11 -18.00 -16.58
CA ARG A 792 -32.38 -16.60 -16.93
C ARG A 792 -31.63 -16.19 -18.19
N PHE A 793 -30.33 -16.52 -18.28
CA PHE A 793 -29.55 -16.31 -19.50
C PHE A 793 -30.16 -17.04 -20.68
N GLN A 794 -30.59 -18.29 -20.50
CA GLN A 794 -31.23 -19.07 -21.56
C GLN A 794 -32.49 -18.38 -22.12
N ARG A 795 -33.28 -17.67 -21.29
CA ARG A 795 -34.43 -16.88 -21.75
C ARG A 795 -34.02 -15.65 -22.57
N ASP A 796 -32.81 -15.15 -22.36
CA ASP A 796 -32.29 -13.94 -22.98
C ASP A 796 -31.38 -14.22 -24.19
N PHE A 797 -31.07 -15.47 -24.55
CA PHE A 797 -30.09 -15.79 -25.62
C PHE A 797 -30.34 -15.08 -26.96
N ASN A 798 -31.60 -14.86 -27.32
CA ASN A 798 -31.96 -14.14 -28.54
C ASN A 798 -31.61 -12.63 -28.51
N LYS A 799 -31.37 -12.04 -27.34
CA LYS A 799 -30.99 -10.62 -27.19
C LYS A 799 -29.48 -10.37 -27.36
N TRP A 800 -28.66 -11.42 -27.49
CA TRP A 800 -27.19 -11.37 -27.36
C TRP A 800 -26.50 -12.11 -28.51
N THR A 801 -27.04 -12.00 -29.72
CA THR A 801 -26.47 -12.67 -30.90
C THR A 801 -25.46 -11.77 -31.62
N SER A 802 -24.32 -12.36 -31.95
CA SER A 802 -23.30 -11.78 -32.81
C SER A 802 -23.57 -11.99 -34.30
N GLY A 803 -24.57 -12.80 -34.65
CA GLY A 803 -24.77 -13.32 -36.01
C GLY A 803 -23.80 -14.45 -36.39
N ASN A 804 -22.83 -14.78 -35.53
CA ASN A 804 -21.90 -15.91 -35.71
C ASN A 804 -22.25 -17.04 -34.73
N GLU A 805 -22.73 -18.17 -35.25
CA GLU A 805 -23.19 -19.30 -34.43
C GLU A 805 -22.11 -19.86 -33.49
N VAL A 806 -20.83 -19.76 -33.87
CA VAL A 806 -19.72 -20.32 -33.10
C VAL A 806 -19.43 -19.44 -31.88
N ILE A 807 -19.39 -18.13 -32.07
CA ILE A 807 -19.23 -17.15 -30.98
C ILE A 807 -20.45 -17.18 -30.05
N ASP A 808 -21.65 -17.22 -30.61
CA ASP A 808 -22.89 -17.29 -29.84
C ASP A 808 -22.90 -18.55 -28.97
N ARG A 809 -22.51 -19.70 -29.53
CA ARG A 809 -22.39 -20.96 -28.78
C ARG A 809 -21.34 -20.89 -27.67
N LEU A 810 -20.21 -20.22 -27.89
CA LEU A 810 -19.19 -20.00 -26.87
C LEU A 810 -19.75 -19.19 -25.68
N ILE A 811 -20.44 -18.09 -25.99
CA ILE A 811 -21.06 -17.20 -24.98
C ILE A 811 -22.18 -17.95 -24.23
N GLN A 812 -23.07 -18.63 -24.94
CA GLN A 812 -24.15 -19.40 -24.34
C GLN A 812 -23.63 -20.52 -23.44
N ASN A 813 -22.63 -21.29 -23.89
CA ASN A 813 -22.01 -22.33 -23.07
C ASN A 813 -21.37 -21.76 -21.79
N ASN A 814 -20.76 -20.57 -21.84
CA ASN A 814 -20.28 -19.88 -20.65
C ASN A 814 -21.42 -19.53 -19.68
N GLN A 815 -22.51 -18.97 -20.19
CA GLN A 815 -23.65 -18.48 -19.41
C GLN A 815 -24.52 -19.61 -18.82
N LEU A 816 -24.49 -20.81 -19.41
CA LEU A 816 -25.21 -21.99 -18.91
C LEU A 816 -24.57 -22.61 -17.65
N VAL A 817 -23.33 -22.26 -17.34
CA VAL A 817 -22.65 -22.74 -16.13
C VAL A 817 -22.91 -21.74 -15.00
N ALA A 818 -23.24 -22.25 -13.81
CA ALA A 818 -23.40 -21.41 -12.61
C ALA A 818 -22.05 -20.80 -12.19
N ARG A 819 -21.71 -19.63 -12.73
CA ARG A 819 -20.44 -18.92 -12.51
C ARG A 819 -20.67 -17.62 -11.74
N ARG A 820 -19.74 -17.30 -10.84
CA ARG A 820 -19.72 -16.03 -10.07
C ARG A 820 -19.04 -14.89 -10.84
N TYR A 821 -18.05 -15.22 -11.65
CA TYR A 821 -17.22 -14.29 -12.41
C TYR A 821 -16.99 -14.82 -13.82
N GLY A 822 -16.47 -13.98 -14.72
CA GLY A 822 -16.16 -14.38 -16.09
C GLY A 822 -17.41 -14.69 -16.91
N ILE A 823 -18.49 -13.93 -16.71
CA ILE A 823 -19.68 -14.01 -17.57
C ILE A 823 -19.33 -13.29 -18.86
N LEU A 824 -19.33 -14.01 -19.99
CA LEU A 824 -19.10 -13.44 -21.31
C LEU A 824 -20.39 -12.86 -21.86
N GLU A 825 -20.26 -11.71 -22.50
CA GLU A 825 -21.34 -11.00 -23.17
C GLU A 825 -20.99 -10.80 -24.65
N TRP A 826 -21.97 -10.89 -25.54
CA TRP A 826 -21.86 -10.19 -26.82
C TRP A 826 -22.21 -8.72 -26.56
N ILE A 827 -21.29 -7.82 -26.89
CA ILE A 827 -21.46 -6.39 -26.61
C ILE A 827 -21.53 -5.66 -27.94
N PRO A 828 -22.70 -5.10 -28.31
CA PRO A 828 -22.82 -4.28 -29.51
C PRO A 828 -21.83 -3.10 -29.48
N TYR A 829 -21.18 -2.84 -30.62
CA TYR A 829 -20.08 -1.87 -30.68
C TYR A 829 -20.53 -0.43 -30.38
N ASP A 830 -21.79 -0.10 -30.67
CA ASP A 830 -22.42 1.20 -30.37
C ASP A 830 -22.57 1.49 -28.86
N LYS A 831 -22.34 0.49 -28.00
CA LYS A 831 -22.26 0.65 -26.54
C LYS A 831 -20.94 1.21 -26.06
N PHE A 832 -19.96 1.37 -26.96
CA PHE A 832 -18.66 1.95 -26.65
C PHE A 832 -18.57 3.40 -27.11
N THR A 833 -18.10 4.26 -26.21
CA THR A 833 -17.82 5.68 -26.47
C THR A 833 -16.37 5.99 -26.12
N ASN A 834 -15.84 7.12 -26.57
CA ASN A 834 -14.46 7.55 -26.28
C ASN A 834 -13.40 6.48 -26.64
N VAL A 835 -13.53 5.86 -27.81
CA VAL A 835 -12.59 4.84 -28.29
C VAL A 835 -11.26 5.51 -28.65
N ASN A 836 -10.20 5.22 -27.90
CA ASN A 836 -8.87 5.82 -28.08
C ASN A 836 -7.80 4.75 -28.27
N TYR A 837 -6.91 4.93 -29.24
CA TYR A 837 -5.79 4.02 -29.46
C TYR A 837 -4.82 4.01 -28.27
N VAL A 838 -4.41 2.82 -27.82
CA VAL A 838 -3.49 2.63 -26.68
C VAL A 838 -2.16 2.05 -27.14
N ALA A 839 -2.18 0.94 -27.87
CA ALA A 839 -0.97 0.24 -28.27
C ALA A 839 -1.20 -0.74 -29.42
N GLU A 840 -0.12 -1.13 -30.08
CA GLU A 840 -0.09 -2.18 -31.10
C GLU A 840 0.97 -3.23 -30.73
N GLY A 841 0.49 -4.46 -30.60
CA GLY A 841 1.29 -5.66 -30.39
C GLY A 841 1.74 -6.30 -31.71
N GLY A 842 2.21 -7.54 -31.65
CA GLY A 842 2.57 -8.29 -32.88
C GLY A 842 1.36 -8.68 -33.71
N PHE A 843 0.22 -8.98 -33.06
CA PHE A 843 -0.95 -9.60 -33.70
C PHE A 843 -2.28 -8.92 -33.39
N ALA A 844 -2.28 -7.82 -32.65
CA ALA A 844 -3.49 -7.13 -32.21
C ALA A 844 -3.24 -5.65 -31.93
N LYS A 845 -4.30 -4.85 -32.08
CA LYS A 845 -4.35 -3.44 -31.65
C LYS A 845 -5.21 -3.32 -30.40
N VAL A 846 -4.80 -2.48 -29.47
CA VAL A 846 -5.52 -2.23 -28.22
C VAL A 846 -6.00 -0.81 -28.18
N TYR A 847 -7.28 -0.63 -27.87
CA TYR A 847 -7.93 0.64 -27.66
C TYR A 847 -8.50 0.69 -26.24
N SER A 848 -8.60 1.87 -25.65
CA SER A 848 -9.44 2.10 -24.46
C SER A 848 -10.80 2.62 -24.91
N ALA A 849 -11.85 2.25 -24.20
CA ALA A 849 -13.19 2.77 -24.46
C ALA A 849 -14.02 2.84 -23.18
N THR A 850 -15.09 3.64 -23.20
CA THR A 850 -16.11 3.69 -22.15
C THR A 850 -17.29 2.84 -22.57
N TRP A 851 -17.54 1.74 -21.85
CA TRP A 851 -18.74 0.92 -22.02
C TRP A 851 -19.88 1.48 -21.17
N ILE A 852 -20.93 1.98 -21.82
CA ILE A 852 -22.01 2.76 -21.17
C ILE A 852 -22.83 1.94 -20.16
N ASP A 853 -23.06 0.67 -20.46
CA ASP A 853 -23.90 -0.21 -19.65
C ASP A 853 -23.09 -0.85 -18.51
N GLY A 854 -21.82 -1.16 -18.78
CA GLY A 854 -20.94 -1.90 -17.88
C GLY A 854 -21.32 -3.38 -17.72
N GLN A 855 -20.46 -4.14 -17.03
CA GLN A 855 -20.65 -5.57 -16.80
C GLN A 855 -21.93 -5.86 -16.01
N ILE A 856 -22.54 -7.03 -16.26
CA ILE A 856 -23.58 -7.57 -15.38
C ILE A 856 -23.02 -7.76 -13.96
N LYS A 857 -23.75 -7.24 -12.97
CA LYS A 857 -23.46 -7.41 -11.55
C LYS A 857 -24.25 -8.57 -10.95
N ARG A 858 -25.59 -8.54 -11.08
CA ARG A 858 -26.51 -9.56 -10.53
C ARG A 858 -27.94 -9.36 -11.03
N TRP A 859 -28.78 -10.38 -10.87
CA TRP A 859 -30.22 -10.30 -11.15
C TRP A 859 -30.96 -9.50 -10.08
N SER A 860 -31.80 -8.54 -10.50
CA SER A 860 -32.76 -7.85 -9.63
C SER A 860 -34.10 -8.57 -9.65
N GLN A 861 -34.57 -8.97 -8.48
CA GLN A 861 -35.90 -9.58 -8.35
C GLN A 861 -37.02 -8.54 -8.26
N LEU A 862 -36.65 -7.28 -8.04
CA LEU A 862 -37.58 -6.15 -8.00
C LEU A 862 -37.96 -5.68 -9.41
N SER A 863 -36.96 -5.56 -10.29
CA SER A 863 -37.16 -5.10 -11.68
C SER A 863 -37.21 -6.22 -12.71
N ASP A 864 -37.01 -7.47 -12.28
CA ASP A 864 -36.94 -8.66 -13.12
C ASP A 864 -35.96 -8.51 -14.30
N SER A 865 -34.77 -7.97 -14.00
CA SER A 865 -33.75 -7.65 -15.00
C SER A 865 -32.33 -7.73 -14.43
N TRP A 866 -31.33 -7.81 -15.32
CA TRP A 866 -29.92 -7.77 -14.95
C TRP A 866 -29.50 -6.36 -14.51
N ARG A 867 -29.03 -6.22 -13.26
CA ARG A 867 -28.35 -5.00 -12.83
C ARG A 867 -26.93 -4.99 -13.36
N ARG A 868 -26.51 -3.83 -13.87
CA ARG A 868 -25.16 -3.61 -14.39
C ARG A 868 -24.40 -2.60 -13.54
N ASN A 869 -23.08 -2.56 -13.71
CA ASN A 869 -22.20 -1.61 -13.03
C ASN A 869 -22.36 -0.16 -13.52
N GLY A 870 -22.98 0.06 -14.70
CA GLY A 870 -22.99 1.35 -15.37
C GLY A 870 -21.65 1.65 -16.05
N SER A 871 -21.51 2.90 -16.50
CA SER A 871 -20.37 3.37 -17.30
C SER A 871 -19.01 2.94 -16.72
N THR A 872 -18.27 2.14 -17.49
CA THR A 872 -16.98 1.53 -17.07
C THR A 872 -15.94 1.67 -18.18
N THR A 873 -14.70 2.01 -17.83
CA THR A 873 -13.57 2.02 -18.77
C THR A 873 -13.07 0.59 -19.02
N ILE A 874 -12.94 0.22 -20.29
CA ILE A 874 -12.52 -1.11 -20.74
C ILE A 874 -11.39 -1.01 -21.78
N ALA A 875 -10.71 -2.14 -22.01
CA ALA A 875 -9.76 -2.30 -23.10
C ALA A 875 -10.39 -3.13 -24.22
N LEU A 876 -10.38 -2.63 -25.46
CA LEU A 876 -10.75 -3.36 -26.66
C LEU A 876 -9.48 -3.89 -27.32
N LYS A 877 -9.26 -5.20 -27.29
CA LYS A 877 -8.18 -5.85 -28.02
C LYS A 877 -8.72 -6.36 -29.35
N VAL A 878 -8.51 -5.59 -30.41
CA VAL A 878 -8.90 -5.90 -31.79
C VAL A 878 -7.92 -6.92 -32.36
N LEU A 879 -8.43 -8.07 -32.77
CA LEU A 879 -7.64 -9.18 -33.30
C LEU A 879 -7.50 -8.99 -34.81
N ASN A 880 -6.26 -8.87 -35.30
CA ASN A 880 -6.03 -8.58 -36.72
C ASN A 880 -6.49 -9.76 -37.60
N ASN A 881 -7.14 -9.47 -38.74
CA ASN A 881 -7.59 -10.45 -39.73
C ASN A 881 -8.52 -11.53 -39.14
N SER A 882 -9.39 -11.12 -38.22
CA SER A 882 -10.22 -12.06 -37.45
C SER A 882 -11.58 -12.32 -38.07
N GLU A 883 -11.84 -11.88 -39.31
CA GLU A 883 -13.07 -12.21 -40.05
C GLU A 883 -13.36 -13.73 -40.05
N ASN A 884 -12.30 -14.55 -40.15
CA ASN A 884 -12.35 -16.01 -40.05
C ASN A 884 -11.56 -16.52 -38.83
N ILE A 885 -12.16 -16.43 -37.63
CA ILE A 885 -11.57 -16.94 -36.38
C ILE A 885 -11.24 -18.44 -36.49
N SER A 886 -10.02 -18.84 -36.14
CA SER A 886 -9.61 -20.24 -36.06
C SER A 886 -10.27 -21.01 -34.89
N GLU A 887 -10.42 -22.33 -35.04
CA GLU A 887 -10.91 -23.20 -33.96
C GLU A 887 -9.96 -23.20 -32.75
N ASP A 888 -8.65 -23.06 -32.99
CA ASP A 888 -7.64 -22.93 -31.95
C ASP A 888 -7.85 -21.67 -31.11
N LEU A 889 -8.12 -20.52 -31.74
CA LEU A 889 -8.41 -19.26 -31.05
C LEU A 889 -9.68 -19.34 -30.18
N LEU A 890 -10.71 -20.02 -30.67
CA LEU A 890 -11.96 -20.24 -29.91
C LEU A 890 -11.74 -21.15 -28.70
N ASN A 891 -10.93 -22.19 -28.85
CA ASN A 891 -10.52 -23.04 -27.74
C ASN A 891 -9.75 -22.22 -26.70
N GLU A 892 -8.83 -21.35 -27.12
CA GLU A 892 -8.11 -20.45 -26.21
C GLU A 892 -9.01 -19.45 -25.51
N LEU A 893 -9.99 -18.87 -26.19
CA LEU A 893 -11.01 -18.02 -25.55
C LEU A 893 -11.83 -18.78 -24.52
N LYS A 894 -12.20 -20.03 -24.80
CA LYS A 894 -12.89 -20.90 -23.85
C LYS A 894 -12.04 -21.15 -22.61
N PHE A 895 -10.75 -21.43 -22.77
CA PHE A 895 -9.82 -21.65 -21.65
C PHE A 895 -9.54 -20.37 -20.85
N PHE A 896 -9.27 -19.25 -21.52
CA PHE A 896 -9.07 -17.96 -20.87
C PHE A 896 -10.26 -17.60 -19.99
N ASN A 897 -11.45 -17.88 -20.47
CA ASN A 897 -12.70 -17.65 -19.76
C ASN A 897 -12.90 -18.54 -18.52
N GLU A 898 -12.32 -19.75 -18.46
CA GLU A 898 -12.37 -20.60 -17.27
C GLU A 898 -11.57 -20.00 -16.11
N VAL A 899 -10.48 -19.30 -16.40
CA VAL A 899 -9.64 -18.62 -15.39
C VAL A 899 -9.97 -17.14 -15.22
N SER A 900 -10.72 -16.55 -16.17
CA SER A 900 -11.22 -15.17 -16.10
C SER A 900 -12.09 -14.97 -14.86
N GLY A 901 -11.60 -14.18 -13.92
CA GLY A 901 -12.26 -13.94 -12.63
C GLY A 901 -11.55 -14.55 -11.42
N HIS A 902 -10.51 -15.35 -11.62
CA HIS A 902 -9.56 -15.67 -10.55
C HIS A 902 -8.74 -14.43 -10.17
N MET A 903 -8.28 -14.40 -8.91
CA MET A 903 -7.49 -13.28 -8.41
C MET A 903 -6.19 -13.13 -9.23
N CYS A 904 -5.84 -11.89 -9.55
CA CYS A 904 -4.66 -11.53 -10.34
C CYS A 904 -4.65 -12.06 -11.80
N VAL A 905 -5.82 -12.41 -12.35
CA VAL A 905 -6.00 -12.70 -13.79
C VAL A 905 -6.89 -11.63 -14.44
N ILE A 906 -6.52 -11.13 -15.62
CA ILE A 906 -7.32 -10.14 -16.36
C ILE A 906 -8.71 -10.70 -16.65
N LYS A 907 -9.74 -9.88 -16.38
CA LYS A 907 -11.12 -10.25 -16.70
C LYS A 907 -11.41 -10.01 -18.18
N CYS A 908 -12.03 -11.01 -18.79
CA CYS A 908 -12.76 -10.88 -20.04
C CYS A 908 -14.24 -10.64 -19.74
N PHE A 909 -14.78 -9.55 -20.27
CA PHE A 909 -16.21 -9.24 -20.16
C PHE A 909 -17.00 -9.75 -21.36
N GLY A 910 -16.36 -9.94 -22.51
CA GLY A 910 -17.09 -10.31 -23.70
C GLY A 910 -16.33 -10.13 -25.01
N ILE A 911 -17.09 -10.20 -26.09
CA ILE A 911 -16.63 -10.07 -27.46
C ILE A 911 -17.49 -9.01 -28.14
N THR A 912 -16.87 -8.23 -29.02
CA THR A 912 -17.54 -7.30 -29.93
C THR A 912 -16.93 -7.43 -31.33
N GLN A 913 -17.50 -6.75 -32.31
CA GLN A 913 -16.97 -6.68 -33.67
C GLN A 913 -16.96 -5.24 -34.11
N ASP A 914 -15.84 -4.81 -34.69
CA ASP A 914 -15.74 -3.48 -35.28
C ASP A 914 -16.64 -3.42 -36.54
N PRO A 915 -17.60 -2.47 -36.62
CA PRO A 915 -18.53 -2.41 -37.73
C PRO A 915 -17.89 -1.95 -39.05
N VAL A 916 -16.66 -1.44 -39.02
CA VAL A 916 -15.93 -0.95 -40.20
C VAL A 916 -14.95 -2.01 -40.72
N THR A 917 -14.14 -2.59 -39.84
CA THR A 917 -13.13 -3.58 -40.26
C THR A 917 -13.65 -5.01 -40.23
N TYR A 918 -14.79 -5.25 -39.59
CA TYR A 918 -15.34 -6.59 -39.30
C TYR A 918 -14.43 -7.49 -38.45
N ASP A 919 -13.34 -6.94 -37.91
CA ASP A 919 -12.50 -7.66 -36.95
C ASP A 919 -13.22 -7.79 -35.61
N TYR A 920 -13.12 -8.96 -35.02
CA TYR A 920 -13.54 -9.21 -33.66
C TYR A 920 -12.57 -8.58 -32.65
N ALA A 921 -13.12 -8.09 -31.55
CA ALA A 921 -12.35 -7.55 -30.44
C ALA A 921 -12.79 -8.15 -29.11
N LEU A 922 -11.81 -8.42 -28.25
CA LEU A 922 -12.06 -8.83 -26.87
C LEU A 922 -12.26 -7.60 -25.99
N VAL A 923 -13.28 -7.65 -25.15
CA VAL A 923 -13.61 -6.60 -24.19
C VAL A 923 -13.03 -7.00 -22.84
N LEU A 924 -11.91 -6.38 -22.47
CA LEU A 924 -11.09 -6.74 -21.32
C LEU A 924 -11.11 -5.66 -20.24
N GLN A 925 -10.72 -6.04 -19.02
CA GLN A 925 -10.45 -5.09 -17.95
C GLN A 925 -9.33 -4.13 -18.35
N TYR A 926 -9.60 -2.82 -18.30
CA TYR A 926 -8.59 -1.79 -18.52
C TYR A 926 -7.67 -1.66 -17.29
N MET A 927 -6.37 -1.49 -17.53
CA MET A 927 -5.34 -1.40 -16.50
C MET A 927 -4.62 -0.06 -16.58
N GLU A 928 -4.89 0.82 -15.62
CA GLU A 928 -4.47 2.23 -15.67
C GLU A 928 -2.95 2.42 -15.68
N ASN A 929 -2.20 1.53 -15.03
CA ASN A 929 -0.74 1.62 -14.98
C ASN A 929 -0.03 0.89 -16.14
N GLY A 930 -0.79 0.32 -17.09
CA GLY A 930 -0.27 -0.37 -18.25
C GLY A 930 0.45 -1.69 -17.91
N ASP A 931 1.35 -2.11 -18.79
CA ASP A 931 2.13 -3.35 -18.63
C ASP A 931 3.31 -3.19 -17.66
N LEU A 932 3.76 -4.32 -17.09
CA LEU A 932 4.81 -4.41 -16.08
C LEU A 932 6.13 -3.84 -16.59
N ARG A 933 6.46 -4.05 -17.87
CA ARG A 933 7.68 -3.49 -18.51
C ARG A 933 7.70 -1.97 -18.43
N LYS A 934 6.62 -1.31 -18.89
CA LYS A 934 6.49 0.16 -18.81
C LYS A 934 6.43 0.65 -17.37
N TYR A 935 5.73 -0.08 -16.50
CA TYR A 935 5.65 0.24 -15.08
C TYR A 935 7.02 0.23 -14.41
N LEU A 936 7.82 -0.83 -14.58
CA LEU A 936 9.17 -0.93 -14.04
C LEU A 936 10.07 0.18 -14.57
N LYS A 937 10.03 0.48 -15.88
CA LYS A 937 10.81 1.57 -16.49
C LYS A 937 10.48 2.93 -15.88
N ARG A 938 9.19 3.25 -15.70
CA ARG A 938 8.75 4.54 -15.12
C ARG A 938 9.04 4.65 -13.63
N THR A 939 9.01 3.53 -12.92
CA THR A 939 9.12 3.49 -11.45
C THR A 939 10.50 3.07 -10.96
N ALA A 940 11.46 2.86 -11.86
CA ALA A 940 12.74 2.23 -11.56
C ALA A 940 13.50 2.88 -10.37
N ASN A 941 13.42 4.21 -10.24
CA ASN A 941 14.05 5.00 -9.17
C ASN A 941 13.21 5.14 -7.88
N ILE A 942 11.94 4.71 -7.88
CA ILE A 942 10.99 4.94 -6.78
C ILE A 942 10.36 3.66 -6.21
N ILE A 943 10.29 2.58 -7.00
CA ILE A 943 9.62 1.34 -6.60
C ILE A 943 10.40 0.67 -5.46
N THR A 944 9.73 0.49 -4.32
CA THR A 944 10.34 -0.09 -3.12
C THR A 944 10.49 -1.61 -3.24
N TRP A 945 11.36 -2.18 -2.41
CA TRP A 945 11.52 -3.63 -2.33
C TRP A 945 10.22 -4.35 -1.96
N ASP A 946 9.44 -3.80 -1.02
CA ASP A 946 8.13 -4.36 -0.64
C ASP A 946 7.16 -4.40 -1.83
N GLN A 947 7.11 -3.31 -2.61
CA GLN A 947 6.28 -3.25 -3.81
C GLN A 947 6.69 -4.30 -4.84
N ARG A 948 8.00 -4.48 -5.09
CA ARG A 948 8.52 -5.53 -5.99
C ARG A 948 8.09 -6.92 -5.54
N LEU A 949 8.25 -7.23 -4.25
CA LEU A 949 7.84 -8.52 -3.68
C LEU A 949 6.33 -8.75 -3.79
N ASN A 950 5.50 -7.73 -3.59
CA ASN A 950 4.05 -7.85 -3.78
C ASN A 950 3.72 -8.19 -5.23
N LYS A 951 4.37 -7.56 -6.22
CA LYS A 951 4.17 -7.89 -7.64
C LYS A 951 4.62 -9.31 -7.98
N ILE A 952 5.77 -9.75 -7.44
CA ILE A 952 6.24 -11.13 -7.57
C ILE A 952 5.18 -12.11 -7.03
N TYR A 953 4.66 -11.85 -5.83
CA TYR A 953 3.65 -12.70 -5.21
C TYR A 953 2.35 -12.76 -6.05
N ASP A 954 1.87 -11.60 -6.50
CA ASP A 954 0.65 -11.50 -7.34
C ASP A 954 0.78 -12.33 -8.63
N ILE A 955 1.94 -12.25 -9.30
CA ILE A 955 2.23 -12.98 -10.55
C ILE A 955 2.31 -14.49 -10.29
N CYS A 956 3.00 -14.92 -9.23
CA CYS A 956 3.08 -16.34 -8.87
C CYS A 956 1.71 -16.91 -8.50
N LEU A 957 0.87 -16.12 -7.81
CA LEU A 957 -0.48 -16.52 -7.47
C LEU A 957 -1.36 -16.66 -8.72
N ALA A 958 -1.30 -15.68 -9.63
CA ALA A 958 -1.98 -15.74 -10.92
C ALA A 958 -1.56 -16.97 -11.72
N LEU A 959 -0.25 -17.22 -11.86
CA LEU A 959 0.26 -18.39 -12.59
C LEU A 959 -0.20 -19.70 -11.97
N ASN A 960 -0.18 -19.80 -10.64
CA ASN A 960 -0.70 -20.97 -9.96
C ASN A 960 -2.20 -21.19 -10.19
N ASN A 961 -3.01 -20.13 -10.20
CA ASN A 961 -4.43 -20.24 -10.54
C ASN A 961 -4.64 -20.79 -11.96
N ILE A 962 -3.77 -20.44 -12.90
CA ILE A 962 -3.80 -20.93 -14.28
C ILE A 962 -3.40 -22.42 -14.33
N HIS A 963 -2.26 -22.76 -13.72
CA HIS A 963 -1.70 -24.13 -13.76
C HIS A 963 -2.55 -25.17 -13.00
N VAL A 964 -3.24 -24.79 -11.91
CA VAL A 964 -4.13 -25.70 -11.17
C VAL A 964 -5.31 -26.17 -12.03
N HIS A 965 -5.69 -25.40 -13.06
CA HIS A 965 -6.71 -25.80 -14.04
C HIS A 965 -6.10 -26.56 -15.24
N GLY A 966 -4.82 -26.93 -15.19
CA GLY A 966 -4.13 -27.64 -16.26
C GLY A 966 -3.83 -26.78 -17.49
N LEU A 967 -3.93 -25.45 -17.38
CA LEU A 967 -3.75 -24.51 -18.48
C LEU A 967 -2.31 -24.00 -18.54
N ILE A 968 -1.85 -23.71 -19.76
CA ILE A 968 -0.50 -23.19 -20.06
C ILE A 968 -0.66 -21.80 -20.72
N HIS A 969 0.07 -20.81 -20.24
CA HIS A 969 0.01 -19.43 -20.75
C HIS A 969 0.67 -19.28 -22.13
N LYS A 970 1.79 -19.99 -22.36
CA LYS A 970 2.57 -20.06 -23.61
C LYS A 970 3.41 -18.82 -23.95
N ASP A 971 2.94 -17.61 -23.66
CA ASP A 971 3.67 -16.34 -23.94
C ASP A 971 3.77 -15.44 -22.72
N LEU A 972 4.20 -16.01 -21.59
CA LEU A 972 4.29 -15.28 -20.33
C LEU A 972 5.51 -14.33 -20.36
N HIS A 973 5.26 -13.03 -20.39
CA HIS A 973 6.30 -12.01 -20.32
C HIS A 973 5.74 -10.71 -19.71
N PRO A 974 6.59 -9.75 -19.28
CA PRO A 974 6.10 -8.53 -18.60
C PRO A 974 5.24 -7.61 -19.47
N GLY A 975 5.26 -7.73 -20.80
CA GLY A 975 4.27 -7.08 -21.68
C GLY A 975 2.84 -7.62 -21.55
N ASN A 976 2.67 -8.85 -21.02
CA ASN A 976 1.39 -9.54 -20.80
C ASN A 976 1.03 -9.58 -19.30
N ILE A 977 1.77 -8.84 -18.48
CA ILE A 977 1.48 -8.64 -17.06
C ILE A 977 1.10 -7.18 -16.89
N PHE A 978 -0.08 -6.90 -16.37
CA PHE A 978 -0.63 -5.57 -16.25
C PHE A 978 -0.69 -5.13 -14.79
N ILE A 979 -0.50 -3.84 -14.56
CA ILE A 979 -0.46 -3.27 -13.22
C ILE A 979 -1.70 -2.40 -13.00
N ASP A 980 -2.39 -2.66 -11.89
CA ASP A 980 -3.42 -1.78 -11.37
C ASP A 980 -2.85 -0.88 -10.26
N SER A 981 -3.66 -0.07 -9.57
CA SER A 981 -3.24 0.72 -8.41
C SER A 981 -2.58 -0.15 -7.32
N THR A 982 -3.02 -1.41 -7.20
CA THR A 982 -2.69 -2.26 -6.06
C THR A 982 -2.00 -3.57 -6.46
N PHE A 983 -2.50 -4.30 -7.46
CA PHE A 983 -2.04 -5.66 -7.79
C PHE A 983 -1.39 -5.77 -9.18
N ALA A 984 -0.70 -6.88 -9.44
CA ALA A 984 -0.31 -7.29 -10.80
C ALA A 984 -1.29 -8.37 -11.33
N TYR A 985 -1.57 -8.32 -12.63
CA TYR A 985 -2.50 -9.22 -13.29
C TYR A 985 -1.86 -9.87 -14.51
N ILE A 986 -1.97 -11.19 -14.64
CA ILE A 986 -1.61 -11.87 -15.89
C ILE A 986 -2.78 -11.76 -16.87
N GLY A 987 -2.48 -11.36 -18.10
CA GLY A 987 -3.43 -11.33 -19.21
C GLY A 987 -2.81 -11.90 -20.48
N ASP A 988 -3.57 -11.88 -21.57
CA ASP A 988 -3.11 -12.28 -22.90
C ASP A 988 -2.68 -13.76 -23.01
N PHE A 989 -3.66 -14.65 -22.85
CA PHE A 989 -3.49 -16.10 -22.84
C PHE A 989 -3.58 -16.69 -24.25
N GLY A 990 -2.55 -17.41 -24.69
CA GLY A 990 -2.63 -18.20 -25.93
C GLY A 990 -2.58 -17.41 -27.24
N PHE A 991 -2.90 -16.11 -27.24
CA PHE A 991 -2.91 -15.24 -28.43
C PHE A 991 -1.51 -14.84 -28.95
N CYS A 992 -0.53 -15.75 -28.86
CA CYS A 992 0.83 -15.50 -29.34
C CYS A 992 0.98 -15.61 -30.86
N MET A 993 -0.11 -15.85 -31.58
CA MET A 993 -0.13 -16.03 -33.03
C MET A 993 -1.34 -15.34 -33.71
N PRO A 994 -1.34 -15.19 -35.04
CA PRO A 994 -2.45 -14.60 -35.78
C PRO A 994 -3.78 -15.33 -35.58
N ALA A 995 -4.90 -14.58 -35.59
CA ALA A 995 -6.25 -15.10 -35.32
C ALA A 995 -6.76 -16.12 -36.36
N ASN A 996 -6.14 -16.19 -37.54
CA ASN A 996 -6.53 -17.02 -38.67
C ASN A 996 -5.62 -18.24 -38.89
N GLU A 997 -4.57 -18.44 -38.08
CA GLU A 997 -3.64 -19.56 -38.24
C GLU A 997 -4.11 -20.79 -37.44
N ASN A 998 -4.04 -21.98 -38.03
CA ASN A 998 -4.42 -23.28 -37.42
C ASN A 998 -3.16 -24.08 -37.07
N LEU A 999 -2.89 -24.30 -35.77
CA LEU A 999 -1.75 -25.05 -35.26
C LEU A 999 -1.82 -26.54 -35.65
N SER A 1000 -3.04 -27.08 -35.71
CA SER A 1000 -3.32 -28.49 -35.98
C SER A 1000 -2.91 -28.95 -37.39
N ASN A 1001 -2.82 -28.03 -38.36
CA ASN A 1001 -2.60 -28.34 -39.79
C ASN A 1001 -1.24 -27.90 -40.34
N SER A 1002 -0.36 -27.29 -39.55
CA SER A 1002 0.95 -26.83 -40.04
C SER A 1002 1.99 -27.96 -40.06
N THR A 1003 2.57 -28.23 -41.24
CA THR A 1003 3.69 -29.19 -41.41
C THR A 1003 5.02 -28.64 -40.92
N ASN A 1004 5.13 -27.32 -40.74
CA ASN A 1004 6.24 -26.62 -40.09
C ASN A 1004 5.75 -25.98 -38.79
N LYS A 1005 6.31 -26.39 -37.63
CA LYS A 1005 5.97 -25.80 -36.34
C LYS A 1005 6.55 -24.39 -36.22
N ASN A 1006 5.80 -23.39 -36.67
CA ASN A 1006 6.13 -21.98 -36.45
C ASN A 1006 6.23 -21.70 -34.95
N ILE A 1007 7.35 -21.12 -34.50
CA ILE A 1007 7.57 -20.76 -33.09
C ILE A 1007 7.26 -19.28 -32.93
N TYR A 1008 6.35 -18.95 -32.02
CA TYR A 1008 5.99 -17.56 -31.72
C TYR A 1008 6.25 -17.23 -30.25
N GLY A 1009 6.67 -16.00 -29.98
CA GLY A 1009 6.80 -15.47 -28.62
C GLY A 1009 7.92 -14.45 -28.47
N VAL A 1010 8.22 -14.07 -27.22
CA VAL A 1010 9.34 -13.18 -26.88
C VAL A 1010 10.57 -14.00 -26.46
N MET A 1011 11.51 -14.20 -27.39
CA MET A 1011 12.68 -15.08 -27.23
C MET A 1011 13.39 -14.99 -25.87
N SER A 1012 13.56 -13.79 -25.31
CA SER A 1012 14.27 -13.59 -24.04
C SER A 1012 13.60 -14.21 -22.81
N TYR A 1013 12.32 -14.61 -22.90
CA TYR A 1013 11.56 -15.30 -21.85
C TYR A 1013 11.25 -16.75 -22.20
N MET A 1014 11.51 -17.18 -23.43
CA MET A 1014 11.15 -18.51 -23.90
C MET A 1014 12.10 -19.57 -23.35
N ALA A 1015 11.53 -20.67 -22.88
CA ALA A 1015 12.31 -21.81 -22.41
C ALA A 1015 13.11 -22.44 -23.58
N PRO A 1016 14.34 -22.94 -23.34
CA PRO A 1016 15.23 -23.41 -24.40
C PRO A 1016 14.65 -24.59 -25.21
N GLU A 1017 13.82 -25.43 -24.59
CA GLU A 1017 13.11 -26.50 -25.28
C GLU A 1017 12.06 -25.99 -26.28
N ILE A 1018 11.45 -24.83 -26.01
CA ILE A 1018 10.46 -24.21 -26.89
C ILE A 1018 11.16 -23.55 -28.08
N LEU A 1019 12.32 -22.93 -27.87
CA LEU A 1019 13.17 -22.43 -28.96
C LEU A 1019 13.58 -23.54 -29.94
N ARG A 1020 13.66 -24.79 -29.47
CA ARG A 1020 13.90 -26.00 -30.30
C ARG A 1020 12.63 -26.55 -30.98
N GLY A 1021 11.49 -25.90 -30.84
CA GLY A 1021 10.21 -26.34 -31.43
C GLY A 1021 9.50 -27.47 -30.66
N LYS A 1022 9.88 -27.74 -29.41
CA LYS A 1022 9.08 -28.62 -28.55
C LYS A 1022 7.79 -27.89 -28.11
N PRO A 1023 6.68 -28.61 -27.86
CA PRO A 1023 5.43 -28.00 -27.42
C PRO A 1023 5.55 -27.29 -26.07
N HIS A 1024 4.73 -26.26 -25.86
CA HIS A 1024 4.62 -25.59 -24.57
C HIS A 1024 4.15 -26.54 -23.47
N THR A 1025 4.67 -26.34 -22.26
CA THR A 1025 4.34 -27.10 -21.04
C THR A 1025 4.15 -26.16 -19.85
N LEU A 1026 3.57 -26.65 -18.75
CA LEU A 1026 3.52 -25.89 -17.49
C LEU A 1026 4.93 -25.46 -17.03
N ALA A 1027 5.92 -26.34 -17.21
CA ALA A 1027 7.31 -26.05 -16.88
C ALA A 1027 7.94 -24.95 -17.78
N SER A 1028 7.45 -24.77 -19.01
CA SER A 1028 7.90 -23.67 -19.88
C SER A 1028 7.41 -22.29 -19.42
N ASP A 1029 6.21 -22.21 -18.83
CA ASP A 1029 5.75 -20.98 -18.17
C ASP A 1029 6.57 -20.68 -16.91
N VAL A 1030 6.97 -21.72 -16.15
CA VAL A 1030 7.82 -21.56 -14.97
C VAL A 1030 9.20 -21.01 -15.32
N TYR A 1031 9.77 -21.44 -16.44
CA TYR A 1031 11.00 -20.83 -16.97
C TYR A 1031 10.82 -19.33 -17.21
N SER A 1032 9.74 -18.98 -17.91
CA SER A 1032 9.39 -17.57 -18.21
C SER A 1032 9.22 -16.77 -16.92
N LEU A 1033 8.54 -17.34 -15.91
CA LEU A 1033 8.41 -16.76 -14.59
C LEU A 1033 9.77 -16.47 -13.95
N GLY A 1034 10.71 -17.42 -13.97
CA GLY A 1034 12.06 -17.21 -13.42
C GLY A 1034 12.77 -15.98 -14.01
N VAL A 1035 12.68 -15.81 -15.33
CA VAL A 1035 13.22 -14.64 -16.03
C VAL A 1035 12.52 -13.35 -15.59
N ILE A 1036 11.19 -13.37 -15.45
CA ILE A 1036 10.37 -12.23 -15.00
C ILE A 1036 10.71 -11.82 -13.58
N LEU A 1037 10.87 -12.78 -12.66
CA LEU A 1037 11.27 -12.52 -11.29
C LEU A 1037 12.61 -11.77 -11.24
N ASN A 1038 13.60 -12.22 -12.02
CA ASN A 1038 14.88 -11.54 -12.10
C ASN A 1038 14.75 -10.12 -12.67
N GLU A 1039 13.91 -9.91 -13.67
CA GLU A 1039 13.65 -8.57 -14.22
C GLU A 1039 12.99 -7.62 -13.21
N ILE A 1040 12.02 -8.09 -12.40
CA ILE A 1040 11.41 -7.24 -11.36
C ILE A 1040 12.46 -6.85 -10.31
N ILE A 1041 13.34 -7.78 -9.96
CA ILE A 1041 14.41 -7.54 -8.97
C ILE A 1041 15.45 -6.57 -9.53
N THR A 1042 15.85 -6.70 -10.79
CA THR A 1042 16.94 -5.94 -11.41
C THR A 1042 16.48 -4.65 -12.11
N VAL A 1043 15.18 -4.54 -12.45
CA VAL A 1043 14.57 -3.57 -13.38
C VAL A 1043 15.23 -3.53 -14.77
N ILE A 1044 16.08 -4.50 -15.09
CA ILE A 1044 16.84 -4.59 -16.33
C ILE A 1044 16.22 -5.70 -17.19
N PRO A 1045 15.75 -5.39 -18.42
CA PRO A 1045 15.24 -6.42 -19.31
C PRO A 1045 16.34 -7.47 -19.62
N PRO A 1046 15.99 -8.77 -19.68
CA PRO A 1046 16.93 -9.85 -19.97
C PRO A 1046 17.59 -9.64 -21.33
N PHE A 1047 18.92 -9.82 -21.37
CA PHE A 1047 19.73 -9.74 -22.59
C PHE A 1047 19.65 -8.39 -23.32
N ASN A 1048 19.36 -7.30 -22.61
CA ASN A 1048 19.13 -5.99 -23.22
C ASN A 1048 20.34 -5.38 -23.93
N ASN A 1049 21.55 -5.86 -23.66
CA ASN A 1049 22.80 -5.34 -24.22
C ASN A 1049 23.21 -6.00 -25.54
N GLN A 1050 22.41 -6.92 -26.10
CA GLN A 1050 22.77 -7.66 -27.32
C GLN A 1050 21.58 -7.85 -28.28
N PRO A 1051 21.84 -8.13 -29.57
CA PRO A 1051 20.80 -8.47 -30.52
C PRO A 1051 20.01 -9.73 -30.12
N HIS A 1052 18.71 -9.70 -30.37
CA HIS A 1052 17.84 -10.86 -30.23
C HIS A 1052 17.81 -11.65 -31.55
N ASP A 1053 18.88 -12.38 -31.85
CA ASP A 1053 19.03 -13.21 -33.06
C ASP A 1053 19.36 -14.68 -32.75
N GLN A 1054 19.73 -15.45 -33.79
CA GLN A 1054 20.03 -16.88 -33.68
C GLN A 1054 21.19 -17.18 -32.71
N TYR A 1055 22.17 -16.27 -32.57
CA TYR A 1055 23.28 -16.47 -31.63
C TYR A 1055 22.80 -16.43 -30.17
N LEU A 1056 21.87 -15.54 -29.86
CA LEU A 1056 21.26 -15.51 -28.53
C LEU A 1056 20.47 -16.80 -28.26
N ALA A 1057 19.70 -17.28 -29.24
CA ALA A 1057 18.98 -18.55 -29.11
C ALA A 1057 19.94 -19.73 -28.84
N LEU A 1058 21.06 -19.80 -29.59
CA LEU A 1058 22.13 -20.78 -29.37
C LEU A 1058 22.72 -20.65 -27.96
N ASP A 1059 23.03 -19.43 -27.52
CA ASP A 1059 23.62 -19.17 -26.21
C ASP A 1059 22.69 -19.56 -25.07
N ILE A 1060 21.38 -19.30 -25.19
CA ILE A 1060 20.36 -19.71 -24.21
C ILE A 1060 20.32 -21.25 -24.09
N CYS A 1061 20.37 -21.98 -25.21
CA CYS A 1061 20.46 -23.44 -25.21
C CYS A 1061 21.78 -23.95 -24.62
N ARG A 1062 22.90 -23.24 -24.80
CA ARG A 1062 24.20 -23.53 -24.18
C ARG A 1062 24.27 -23.17 -22.68
N GLY A 1063 23.18 -22.66 -22.12
CA GLY A 1063 23.04 -22.39 -20.69
C GLY A 1063 23.19 -20.94 -20.29
N LEU A 1064 23.26 -19.98 -21.22
CA LEU A 1064 23.24 -18.56 -20.88
C LEU A 1064 21.94 -18.19 -20.16
N ARG A 1065 22.05 -17.42 -19.07
CA ARG A 1065 20.92 -16.90 -18.28
C ARG A 1065 21.17 -15.43 -17.94
N PRO A 1066 20.11 -14.65 -17.66
CA PRO A 1066 20.26 -13.28 -17.15
C PRO A 1066 21.08 -13.23 -15.84
N ASN A 1067 21.85 -12.16 -15.66
CA ASN A 1067 22.61 -11.98 -14.42
C ASN A 1067 21.68 -11.70 -13.23
N ILE A 1068 21.90 -12.42 -12.12
CA ILE A 1068 21.24 -12.15 -10.84
C ILE A 1068 22.14 -11.24 -10.02
N LYS A 1069 21.58 -10.14 -9.50
CA LYS A 1069 22.32 -9.21 -8.63
C LYS A 1069 22.74 -9.88 -7.32
N ALA A 1070 23.96 -9.62 -6.86
CA ALA A 1070 24.52 -10.22 -5.65
C ALA A 1070 23.72 -9.88 -4.38
N GLU A 1071 23.00 -8.76 -4.38
CA GLU A 1071 22.13 -8.32 -3.30
C GLU A 1071 20.79 -9.07 -3.23
N THR A 1072 20.49 -9.92 -4.22
CA THR A 1072 19.28 -10.75 -4.22
C THR A 1072 19.35 -11.77 -3.08
N PRO A 1073 18.29 -11.93 -2.26
CA PRO A 1073 18.30 -12.92 -1.18
C PRO A 1073 18.60 -14.32 -1.70
N TYR A 1074 19.45 -15.06 -1.00
CA TYR A 1074 19.94 -16.37 -1.45
C TYR A 1074 18.81 -17.34 -1.82
N SER A 1075 17.77 -17.47 -0.99
CA SER A 1075 16.65 -18.36 -1.29
C SER A 1075 15.78 -17.89 -2.46
N LEU A 1076 15.76 -16.60 -2.77
CA LEU A 1076 15.09 -16.07 -3.95
C LEU A 1076 15.93 -16.28 -5.22
N LYS A 1077 17.26 -16.13 -5.10
CA LYS A 1077 18.22 -16.49 -6.15
C LYS A 1077 18.11 -17.97 -6.52
N GLU A 1078 18.14 -18.86 -5.52
CA GLU A 1078 18.01 -20.30 -5.72
C GLU A 1078 16.67 -20.68 -6.37
N LEU A 1079 15.59 -19.99 -5.99
CA LEU A 1079 14.27 -20.18 -6.61
C LEU A 1079 14.30 -19.79 -8.10
N ILE A 1080 14.85 -18.62 -8.43
CA ILE A 1080 14.99 -18.17 -9.82
C ILE A 1080 15.83 -19.17 -10.62
N GLU A 1081 16.92 -19.66 -10.03
CA GLU A 1081 17.82 -20.64 -10.66
C GLU A 1081 17.14 -21.98 -10.93
N LYS A 1082 16.30 -22.44 -10.00
CA LYS A 1082 15.46 -23.63 -10.20
C LYS A 1082 14.40 -23.41 -11.28
N CYS A 1083 13.76 -22.24 -11.31
CA CYS A 1083 12.72 -21.93 -12.30
C CYS A 1083 13.23 -21.99 -13.73
N TRP A 1084 14.45 -21.50 -14.02
CA TRP A 1084 14.99 -21.45 -15.38
C TRP A 1084 15.99 -22.57 -15.72
N ASN A 1085 15.90 -23.70 -15.01
CA ASN A 1085 16.72 -24.88 -15.28
C ASN A 1085 16.54 -25.35 -16.74
N ALA A 1086 17.62 -25.74 -17.41
CA ALA A 1086 17.58 -26.24 -18.78
C ALA A 1086 16.69 -27.49 -18.92
N ASN A 1087 16.68 -28.37 -17.91
CA ASN A 1087 15.78 -29.52 -17.85
C ASN A 1087 14.41 -29.11 -17.29
N PRO A 1088 13.30 -29.28 -18.04
CA PRO A 1088 11.97 -28.93 -17.58
C PRO A 1088 11.50 -29.68 -16.32
N GLU A 1089 11.94 -30.93 -16.13
CA GLU A 1089 11.53 -31.78 -15.00
C GLU A 1089 12.15 -31.34 -13.67
N ASP A 1090 13.26 -30.59 -13.71
CA ASP A 1090 13.94 -30.07 -12.53
C ASP A 1090 13.38 -28.71 -12.08
N ARG A 1091 12.40 -28.16 -12.80
CA ARG A 1091 11.75 -26.89 -12.46
C ARG A 1091 10.63 -27.14 -11.45
N PRO A 1092 10.47 -26.27 -10.43
CA PRO A 1092 9.43 -26.44 -9.42
C PRO A 1092 8.04 -26.18 -10.00
N ALA A 1093 7.03 -26.83 -9.45
CA ALA A 1093 5.64 -26.54 -9.84
C ALA A 1093 5.21 -25.16 -9.32
N SER A 1094 4.30 -24.46 -10.02
CA SER A 1094 3.78 -23.14 -9.62
C SER A 1094 3.29 -23.08 -8.17
N LYS A 1095 2.69 -24.18 -7.69
CA LYS A 1095 2.18 -24.32 -6.33
C LYS A 1095 3.31 -24.31 -5.28
N GLU A 1096 4.43 -24.94 -5.60
CA GLU A 1096 5.61 -25.00 -4.72
C GLU A 1096 6.27 -23.62 -4.62
N ILE A 1097 6.37 -22.93 -5.76
CA ILE A 1097 6.86 -21.54 -5.84
C ILE A 1097 6.00 -20.63 -4.96
N LEU A 1098 4.67 -20.69 -5.11
CA LEU A 1098 3.74 -19.87 -4.34
C LEU A 1098 3.82 -20.16 -2.84
N TYR A 1099 3.92 -21.44 -2.45
CA TYR A 1099 4.07 -21.85 -1.05
C TYR A 1099 5.36 -21.28 -0.43
N LEU A 1100 6.50 -21.44 -1.12
CA LEU A 1100 7.79 -20.94 -0.65
C LEU A 1100 7.78 -19.41 -0.51
N LEU A 1101 7.24 -18.70 -1.50
CA LEU A 1101 7.10 -17.25 -1.43
C LEU A 1101 6.19 -16.82 -0.29
N SER A 1102 5.06 -17.49 -0.08
CA SER A 1102 4.12 -17.17 1.00
C SER A 1102 4.75 -17.35 2.39
N ASP A 1103 5.52 -18.42 2.59
CA ASP A 1103 6.23 -18.70 3.83
C ASP A 1103 7.30 -17.65 4.13
N LYS A 1104 8.09 -17.29 3.10
CA LYS A 1104 9.23 -16.38 3.24
C LYS A 1104 8.90 -14.89 3.04
N LEU A 1105 7.69 -14.53 2.65
CA LEU A 1105 7.33 -13.15 2.28
C LEU A 1105 7.63 -12.15 3.41
N SER A 1106 7.27 -12.50 4.64
CA SER A 1106 7.51 -11.65 5.81
C SER A 1106 8.99 -11.49 6.15
N GLU A 1107 9.82 -12.49 5.82
CA GLU A 1107 11.27 -12.44 5.96
C GLU A 1107 11.87 -11.50 4.91
N TYR A 1108 11.53 -11.72 3.63
CA TYR A 1108 12.03 -10.90 2.52
C TYR A 1108 11.69 -9.42 2.67
N LYS A 1109 10.50 -9.09 3.18
CA LYS A 1109 10.07 -7.70 3.42
C LYS A 1109 10.88 -6.99 4.51
N LYS A 1110 11.46 -7.73 5.46
CA LYS A 1110 12.28 -7.17 6.56
C LYS A 1110 13.75 -6.98 6.16
N MET A 1111 14.19 -7.55 5.05
CA MET A 1111 15.58 -7.44 4.60
C MET A 1111 15.88 -6.01 4.15
N PRO A 1112 16.96 -5.38 4.64
CA PRO A 1112 17.37 -4.04 4.21
C PRO A 1112 18.07 -4.12 2.86
N ILE A 1113 17.35 -4.49 1.81
CA ILE A 1113 17.92 -4.56 0.46
C ILE A 1113 17.99 -3.13 -0.09
N ARG A 1114 19.20 -2.56 -0.06
CA ARG A 1114 19.51 -1.36 -0.85
C ARG A 1114 19.93 -1.82 -2.23
N LEU A 1115 18.96 -2.14 -3.08
CA LEU A 1115 19.24 -2.18 -4.51
C LEU A 1115 19.57 -0.73 -4.91
N SER A 1116 20.87 -0.40 -4.96
CA SER A 1116 21.31 0.95 -5.32
C SER A 1116 21.01 1.19 -6.80
N TYR A 1117 19.86 1.80 -7.06
CA TYR A 1117 19.48 2.26 -8.39
C TYR A 1117 19.81 3.74 -8.47
N ASN A 1118 21.06 4.07 -8.78
CA ASN A 1118 21.39 5.41 -9.27
C ASN A 1118 21.30 5.38 -10.81
N LEU A 1119 20.09 5.18 -11.34
CA LEU A 1119 19.86 4.96 -12.78
C LEU A 1119 20.08 6.22 -13.63
N ASN A 1120 20.30 7.37 -12.99
CA ASN A 1120 20.63 8.61 -13.69
C ASN A 1120 22.07 8.64 -14.21
N GLU A 1121 22.91 7.65 -13.85
CA GLU A 1121 24.32 7.55 -14.27
C GLU A 1121 24.63 6.26 -15.07
N SER A 1122 23.69 5.32 -15.23
CA SER A 1122 23.95 4.03 -15.91
C SER A 1122 23.29 3.91 -17.29
N ASN A 1123 24.09 3.63 -18.33
CA ASN A 1123 23.62 3.27 -19.67
C ASN A 1123 22.88 1.91 -19.72
N GLU A 1124 22.77 1.20 -18.60
CA GLU A 1124 22.24 -0.17 -18.50
C GLU A 1124 20.75 -0.29 -18.84
N LEU A 1125 19.95 0.78 -18.85
CA LEU A 1125 18.55 0.73 -19.32
C LEU A 1125 18.40 0.91 -20.84
N GLN A 1126 19.44 1.32 -21.54
CA GLN A 1126 19.37 1.50 -22.98
C GLN A 1126 19.54 0.15 -23.67
N SER A 1127 18.44 -0.39 -24.19
CA SER A 1127 18.48 -1.64 -24.92
C SER A 1127 19.20 -1.48 -26.25
N HIS A 1128 19.93 -2.52 -26.65
CA HIS A 1128 20.49 -2.67 -27.98
C HIS A 1128 19.36 -2.49 -29.02
N PRO A 1129 19.58 -1.76 -30.13
CA PRO A 1129 18.51 -1.47 -31.11
C PRO A 1129 17.85 -2.71 -31.71
N GLN A 1130 18.57 -3.83 -31.76
CA GLN A 1130 18.09 -5.14 -32.24
C GLN A 1130 17.58 -6.06 -31.11
N ALA A 1131 17.46 -5.58 -29.87
CA ALA A 1131 16.80 -6.30 -28.78
C ALA A 1131 15.27 -6.12 -28.91
N ILE A 1132 14.57 -7.21 -29.26
CA ILE A 1132 13.14 -7.19 -29.55
C ILE A 1132 12.37 -7.87 -28.40
N TYR A 1133 11.50 -7.09 -27.73
CA TYR A 1133 10.68 -7.52 -26.60
C TYR A 1133 9.18 -7.60 -26.93
N LYS A 1134 8.84 -7.79 -28.21
CA LYS A 1134 7.48 -8.04 -28.69
C LYS A 1134 7.44 -9.42 -29.35
N SER A 1135 6.32 -10.12 -29.21
CA SER A 1135 6.11 -11.45 -29.79
C SER A 1135 6.20 -11.38 -31.32
N ARG A 1136 6.92 -12.35 -31.91
CA ARG A 1136 7.14 -12.46 -33.36
C ARG A 1136 7.41 -13.92 -33.74
N LEU A 1137 7.34 -14.20 -35.04
CA LEU A 1137 7.81 -15.48 -35.58
C LEU A 1137 9.32 -15.62 -35.37
N LEU A 1138 9.71 -16.76 -34.82
CA LEU A 1138 11.10 -17.18 -34.60
C LEU A 1138 11.35 -18.45 -35.43
N ASN A 1139 12.36 -18.39 -36.29
CA ASN A 1139 12.75 -19.53 -37.11
C ASN A 1139 14.25 -19.80 -36.90
N PHE A 1140 14.55 -20.70 -35.96
CA PHE A 1140 15.90 -21.12 -35.64
C PHE A 1140 16.08 -22.57 -36.02
N GLN A 1141 17.12 -22.87 -36.80
CA GLN A 1141 17.47 -24.22 -37.20
C GLN A 1141 18.68 -24.71 -36.40
N ASN A 1142 18.72 -26.02 -36.12
CA ASN A 1142 19.88 -26.72 -35.58
C ASN A 1142 20.41 -26.20 -34.22
N LEU A 1143 19.53 -25.80 -33.30
CA LEU A 1143 19.93 -25.47 -31.92
C LEU A 1143 20.47 -26.75 -31.20
N PRO A 1144 21.39 -26.62 -30.22
CA PRO A 1144 21.90 -27.75 -29.42
C PRO A 1144 20.93 -28.16 -28.30
N GLU A 1145 21.05 -29.38 -27.76
CA GLU A 1145 20.25 -29.80 -26.61
C GLU A 1145 20.51 -28.86 -25.42
N PRO A 1146 19.48 -28.44 -24.67
CA PRO A 1146 19.65 -27.46 -23.60
C PRO A 1146 20.49 -28.01 -22.45
N ILE A 1147 21.49 -27.24 -22.01
CA ILE A 1147 22.31 -27.56 -20.84
C ILE A 1147 22.30 -26.41 -19.83
N ASN A 1148 22.60 -26.72 -18.56
CA ASN A 1148 22.90 -25.69 -17.57
C ASN A 1148 24.38 -25.32 -17.66
N CYS A 1149 24.69 -24.02 -17.62
CA CYS A 1149 26.08 -23.58 -17.60
C CYS A 1149 26.67 -23.78 -16.19
N PRO A 1150 27.77 -24.54 -16.03
CA PRO A 1150 28.37 -24.76 -14.71
C PRO A 1150 29.04 -23.50 -14.14
N ASN A 1151 29.55 -22.60 -15.00
CA ASN A 1151 30.11 -21.32 -14.59
C ASN A 1151 29.74 -20.19 -15.58
N HIS A 1152 28.82 -19.31 -15.18
CA HIS A 1152 28.40 -18.17 -15.99
C HIS A 1152 29.50 -17.13 -16.26
N GLN A 1153 30.54 -17.05 -15.41
CA GLN A 1153 31.62 -16.07 -15.59
C GLN A 1153 32.57 -16.44 -16.74
N GLU A 1154 32.59 -17.71 -17.14
CA GLU A 1154 33.44 -18.23 -18.23
C GLU A 1154 32.65 -18.44 -19.53
N PHE A 1155 31.39 -17.97 -19.61
CA PHE A 1155 30.54 -18.21 -20.78
C PHE A 1155 31.02 -17.40 -22.00
N VAL A 1156 31.45 -18.10 -23.04
CA VAL A 1156 31.84 -17.49 -24.33
C VAL A 1156 30.66 -17.51 -25.31
N SER A 1157 30.20 -16.31 -25.71
CA SER A 1157 29.09 -16.16 -26.66
C SER A 1157 29.37 -16.83 -28.01
N SER A 1158 28.37 -17.50 -28.57
CA SER A 1158 28.42 -18.14 -29.89
C SER A 1158 28.75 -17.14 -30.99
N ARG A 1159 28.36 -15.87 -30.83
CA ARG A 1159 28.72 -14.81 -31.78
C ARG A 1159 30.23 -14.56 -31.80
N HIS A 1160 30.88 -14.59 -30.63
CA HIS A 1160 32.34 -14.45 -30.53
C HIS A 1160 33.06 -15.67 -31.09
N ILE A 1161 32.58 -16.88 -30.78
CA ILE A 1161 33.14 -18.13 -31.34
C ILE A 1161 33.10 -18.09 -32.87
N MET A 1162 31.98 -17.69 -33.46
CA MET A 1162 31.88 -17.61 -34.91
C MET A 1162 32.78 -16.54 -35.52
N LYS A 1163 32.96 -15.39 -34.86
CA LYS A 1163 33.94 -14.37 -35.30
C LYS A 1163 35.37 -14.88 -35.29
N ILE A 1164 35.74 -15.71 -34.32
CA ILE A 1164 37.05 -16.38 -34.26
C ILE A 1164 37.18 -17.39 -35.39
N GLN A 1165 36.20 -18.29 -35.56
CA GLN A 1165 36.20 -19.32 -36.60
C GLN A 1165 36.23 -18.76 -38.03
N THR A 1166 35.66 -17.56 -38.24
CA THR A 1166 35.63 -16.89 -39.54
C THR A 1166 36.83 -15.95 -39.77
N GLY A 1167 37.80 -15.91 -38.84
CA GLY A 1167 39.00 -15.07 -38.96
C GLY A 1167 38.73 -13.57 -38.85
N GLN A 1168 37.57 -13.15 -38.31
CA GLN A 1168 37.22 -11.74 -38.13
C GLN A 1168 37.88 -11.12 -36.88
N VAL A 1169 38.39 -11.94 -35.95
CA VAL A 1169 39.12 -11.53 -34.75
C VAL A 1169 40.25 -12.53 -34.50
N ASN A 1170 41.50 -12.05 -34.38
CA ASN A 1170 42.70 -12.90 -34.29
C ASN A 1170 43.19 -13.17 -32.86
N THR A 1171 42.66 -12.51 -31.82
CA THR A 1171 43.11 -12.66 -30.43
C THR A 1171 41.99 -12.45 -29.41
N LEU A 1172 42.12 -13.13 -28.25
CA LEU A 1172 41.25 -12.98 -27.09
C LEU A 1172 41.76 -11.87 -26.17
N HIS A 1173 40.91 -10.89 -25.87
CA HIS A 1173 40.94 -10.20 -24.59
C HIS A 1173 39.57 -10.42 -23.93
N SER A 1174 39.55 -11.05 -22.76
CA SER A 1174 38.37 -10.97 -21.89
C SER A 1174 38.38 -9.58 -21.25
N ASP A 1175 37.25 -8.88 -21.28
CA ASP A 1175 37.06 -7.63 -20.54
C ASP A 1175 37.02 -7.94 -19.02
N GLY A 1176 38.15 -8.36 -18.45
CA GLY A 1176 38.29 -8.63 -17.03
C GLY A 1176 39.57 -9.36 -16.57
N CYS A 1177 40.32 -10.03 -17.45
CA CYS A 1177 41.56 -10.69 -17.05
C CYS A 1177 42.66 -10.51 -18.11
N SER A 1178 43.67 -9.70 -17.79
CA SER A 1178 44.83 -9.43 -18.65
C SER A 1178 45.79 -10.60 -18.82
N ASP A 1179 45.58 -11.73 -18.13
CA ASP A 1179 46.57 -12.82 -18.04
C ASP A 1179 46.12 -14.18 -18.63
N CYS A 1180 44.96 -14.26 -19.29
CA CYS A 1180 44.50 -15.52 -19.91
C CYS A 1180 44.47 -15.44 -21.44
N ILE A 1181 45.52 -15.97 -22.08
CA ILE A 1181 45.57 -16.26 -23.52
C ILE A 1181 45.01 -17.67 -23.73
N ILE A 1182 43.91 -17.83 -24.46
CA ILE A 1182 43.52 -19.15 -25.00
C ILE A 1182 44.03 -19.20 -26.43
N ASP A 1183 44.89 -20.18 -26.70
CA ASP A 1183 45.49 -20.40 -28.01
C ASP A 1183 44.45 -20.98 -28.98
N GLY A 1184 44.41 -20.44 -30.20
CA GLY A 1184 43.39 -20.71 -31.22
C GLY A 1184 43.44 -22.11 -31.85
N THR A 1185 44.21 -23.02 -31.28
CA THR A 1185 44.44 -24.38 -31.79
C THR A 1185 43.61 -25.46 -31.09
N GLN A 1186 42.79 -25.10 -30.08
CA GLN A 1186 41.92 -26.03 -29.33
C GLN A 1186 40.41 -25.70 -29.38
N VAL A 1187 39.92 -25.07 -30.44
CA VAL A 1187 38.46 -24.87 -30.67
C VAL A 1187 37.88 -25.98 -31.53
#